data_AF-A0AA88XXI5-F1
#
_entry.id   AF-A0AA88XXI5-F1
#
_cell.length_a   1.000
_cell.length_b   1.000
_cell.length_c   1.000
_cell.angle_alpha   90.00
_cell.angle_beta   90.00
_cell.angle_gamma   90.00
#
_symmetry.space_group_name_H-M   'P 1'
#
loop_
_entity.id
_entity.type
_entity.pdbx_description
1 polymer ?
#
loop_
_entity_poly.entity_id
_entity_poly.type
_entity_poly.pdbx_seq_one_letter_code
_entity_poly.pdbx_strand_id
1 'polypeptide(L)'
;MLDSYKDVARDQRSAVDRLRDDVARTRAEIRTERARSPAYRDYESDSEFEGSPSASRRRRKRKSSVRFADDMNRELHDLNNSVRGLSSDHFDLRDHLNREIDRRERVDSDTRRTMREISDNLRRLPQSDPVAMRVEKRLSAIQSELRSDRHSTDRYDELANLSADLRVALKEHQYATQAANDERARSQYIHAEANKHRIEADLTELKRKLDQTEGGKSALQNQVETLRSQLNRMEHENQRLKHQMDESRYEEEVRERRKRRSLEEDKERGRKAMEHELVELKGQLARSLSAHSEAEELRRGIERSERQRAQLSDHIETLTKDLDNREKQAAKLITQLKEVSDKYEDSERVKAQLMAQYEDSSQRLKECSKELEKTNNDYRNTQIALQEAERKRDEFKGRAQETVRQWKMKVKQLEREVDRHKHGANQLMQRNEQLVKELENHRQQLHHSGMQMENMKRELGDALAVRAAQDEQLRLKDVEINELKSVRMDMDREVRDTRTVADRLENELHTAQSRLAMATEERSKIEEKFSALEAAHLLAQDQANQLQQELKELSSIKAELAGKLSETNGKVHDMRQTINELHVRERAAKEEAKLVHRQLGEERQRHQVESESLKHEVNEVKVREAHVMQDIQRKMKRGHAEYEATIQALKMELSEEKSALKIAKRNEEKFRQEVERLNQEMARIEEDNTKLARRLEKARDEFETQTIQKWKNISNTVPIAYKHWLERGKFGIFHFIKNVYFRVKKVEDELFAAQSECKRLIANFEGLVHDMVAEVDALMEIAASGSRDKMETVVSCKGAPNGPSSTISDLKMKWLRGEIRQKLKTEQRLKKELHEALTCNEEDRQFLLMELSKRDGLLEELSHVKTELAHREVENQQCVVKLQDQILDLTDELELRKIREDEIIRSQALDNKHIIEEIEELRDVREEKAKIEERYVRLQSTLKSLQDEITSANFAGEKLMELERNMNNLRKSPPKKKPVNGILKNGRSRSKSPGRSPRSRSPMC
;
A
#
# COMPACT_ATOMS: atom_id res chain seq x y z
N MET A 1 33.78 11.08 35.08
CA MET A 1 32.64 10.13 35.16
C MET A 1 31.29 10.78 35.47
N LEU A 2 31.11 11.50 36.60
CA LEU A 2 29.79 12.02 36.99
C LEU A 2 29.05 12.83 35.91
N ASP A 3 29.74 13.65 35.13
CA ASP A 3 29.10 14.46 34.07
C ASP A 3 28.67 13.63 32.86
N SER A 4 29.43 12.60 32.47
CA SER A 4 28.97 11.61 31.46
C SER A 4 27.67 10.93 31.91
N TYR A 5 27.50 10.65 33.19
CA TYR A 5 26.22 10.16 33.74
C TYR A 5 25.09 11.21 33.69
N LYS A 6 25.41 12.50 33.84
CA LYS A 6 24.44 13.59 33.64
C LYS A 6 24.05 13.73 32.17
N ASP A 7 24.99 13.54 31.25
CA ASP A 7 24.78 13.65 29.80
C ASP A 7 24.01 12.47 29.24
N VAL A 8 24.38 11.23 29.58
CA VAL A 8 23.54 10.04 29.28
C VAL A 8 22.14 10.21 29.87
N ALA A 9 22.01 10.75 31.09
CA ALA A 9 20.70 11.05 31.66
C ALA A 9 20.02 12.30 31.05
N ARG A 10 20.72 13.19 30.33
CA ARG A 10 20.13 14.28 29.53
C ARG A 10 19.61 13.73 28.21
N ASP A 11 20.36 12.85 27.55
CA ASP A 11 19.97 12.19 26.31
C ASP A 11 18.82 11.21 26.52
N GLN A 12 18.84 10.43 27.61
CA GLN A 12 17.68 9.61 28.01
C GLN A 12 16.44 10.47 28.31
N ARG A 13 16.61 11.64 28.94
CA ARG A 13 15.49 12.59 29.11
C ARG A 13 15.03 13.19 27.78
N SER A 14 15.94 13.59 26.90
CA SER A 14 15.62 14.07 25.55
C SER A 14 14.90 13.01 24.71
N ALA A 15 15.29 11.73 24.82
CA ALA A 15 14.61 10.62 24.17
C ALA A 15 13.22 10.36 24.76
N VAL A 16 13.07 10.39 26.09
CA VAL A 16 11.78 10.26 26.78
C VAL A 16 10.85 11.43 26.46
N ASP A 17 11.36 12.65 26.36
CA ASP A 17 10.58 13.84 26.04
C ASP A 17 10.24 13.91 24.54
N ARG A 18 11.12 13.47 23.63
CA ARG A 18 10.76 13.21 22.21
C ARG A 18 9.63 12.17 22.10
N LEU A 19 9.74 11.04 22.81
CA LEU A 19 8.70 10.01 22.84
C LEU A 19 7.38 10.52 23.46
N ARG A 20 7.44 11.41 24.45
CA ARG A 20 6.25 12.09 25.00
C ARG A 20 5.63 13.04 23.99
N ASP A 21 6.44 13.80 23.27
CA ASP A 21 5.99 14.68 22.20
C ASP A 21 5.41 13.90 21.01
N ASP A 22 5.96 12.73 20.65
CA ASP A 22 5.41 11.84 19.62
C ASP A 22 4.11 11.17 20.09
N VAL A 23 4.01 10.79 21.36
CA VAL A 23 2.75 10.35 21.98
C VAL A 23 1.75 11.51 22.09
N ALA A 24 2.19 12.77 22.20
CA ALA A 24 1.33 13.95 22.18
C ALA A 24 0.86 14.29 20.75
N ARG A 25 1.77 14.21 19.76
CA ARG A 25 1.49 14.36 18.31
C ARG A 25 0.47 13.33 17.86
N THR A 26 0.74 12.03 18.06
CA THR A 26 -0.20 10.96 17.71
C THR A 26 -1.55 11.06 18.45
N ARG A 27 -1.57 11.51 19.72
CA ARG A 27 -2.83 11.82 20.43
C ARG A 27 -3.56 13.05 19.89
N ALA A 28 -2.85 14.03 19.35
CA ALA A 28 -3.43 15.18 18.65
C ALA A 28 -3.97 14.75 17.28
N GLU A 29 -3.21 13.98 16.51
CA GLU A 29 -3.60 13.41 15.21
C GLU A 29 -4.87 12.56 15.35
N ILE A 30 -4.92 11.60 16.28
CA ILE A 30 -6.12 10.79 16.59
C ILE A 30 -7.32 11.66 17.00
N ARG A 31 -7.09 12.81 17.67
CA ARG A 31 -8.16 13.78 17.96
C ARG A 31 -8.60 14.54 16.70
N THR A 32 -7.68 14.91 15.81
CA THR A 32 -8.02 15.57 14.54
C THR A 32 -8.68 14.63 13.54
N GLU A 33 -8.35 13.33 13.51
CA GLU A 33 -9.10 12.34 12.73
C GLU A 33 -10.52 12.16 13.27
N ARG A 34 -10.68 12.04 14.59
CA ARG A 34 -12.01 12.00 15.23
C ARG A 34 -12.82 13.27 14.98
N ALA A 35 -12.17 14.43 14.82
CA ALA A 35 -12.79 15.69 14.41
C ALA A 35 -12.99 15.84 12.90
N ARG A 36 -12.40 14.95 12.08
CA ARG A 36 -12.55 14.90 10.61
C ARG A 36 -13.59 13.89 10.13
N SER A 37 -14.10 13.02 11.01
CA SER A 37 -15.20 12.11 10.71
C SER A 37 -16.51 12.90 10.50
N PRO A 38 -17.06 13.00 9.28
CA PRO A 38 -18.22 13.83 9.03
C PRO A 38 -19.49 13.16 9.55
N ALA A 39 -20.23 13.85 10.41
CA ALA A 39 -21.63 13.53 10.63
C ALA A 39 -22.46 14.02 9.42
N TYR A 40 -23.48 13.25 9.02
CA TYR A 40 -24.51 13.60 8.04
C TYR A 40 -24.04 14.20 6.70
N ARG A 41 -24.14 13.39 5.64
CA ARG A 41 -24.61 13.87 4.35
C ARG A 41 -25.85 13.07 3.94
N ASP A 42 -26.99 13.75 3.88
CA ASP A 42 -28.02 13.38 2.92
C ASP A 42 -27.44 13.43 1.50
N TYR A 43 -28.01 12.60 0.64
CA TYR A 43 -27.82 12.69 -0.81
C TYR A 43 -29.16 12.39 -1.49
N GLU A 44 -30.05 13.36 -1.44
CA GLU A 44 -31.01 13.54 -2.52
C GLU A 44 -30.23 13.77 -3.82
N SER A 45 -30.59 13.06 -4.88
CA SER A 45 -30.24 13.42 -6.25
C SER A 45 -31.20 12.72 -7.21
N ASP A 46 -31.92 13.50 -8.00
CA ASP A 46 -32.69 12.99 -9.14
C ASP A 46 -31.75 12.38 -10.20
N SER A 47 -32.26 11.36 -10.89
CA SER A 47 -31.96 11.12 -12.31
C SER A 47 -33.02 10.19 -12.91
N GLU A 48 -33.80 10.67 -13.87
CA GLU A 48 -34.83 9.89 -14.55
C GLU A 48 -34.26 9.01 -15.68
N PHE A 49 -34.80 7.80 -15.79
CA PHE A 49 -35.31 7.17 -17.03
C PHE A 49 -34.47 7.18 -18.33
N GLU A 50 -33.93 6.01 -18.73
CA GLU A 50 -34.25 5.30 -20.00
C GLU A 50 -33.37 4.03 -20.23
N GLY A 51 -33.76 3.16 -21.17
CA GLY A 51 -32.79 2.30 -21.91
C GLY A 51 -32.68 0.80 -21.59
N SER A 52 -33.70 0.00 -21.95
CA SER A 52 -33.59 -1.46 -22.21
C SER A 52 -33.59 -1.71 -23.74
N PRO A 53 -33.19 -2.90 -24.30
CA PRO A 53 -33.46 -4.24 -23.78
C PRO A 53 -32.40 -5.36 -24.03
N SER A 54 -32.79 -6.58 -23.67
CA SER A 54 -32.05 -7.85 -23.73
C SER A 54 -31.75 -8.40 -25.14
N ALA A 55 -30.65 -9.16 -25.27
CA ALA A 55 -30.45 -10.14 -26.35
C ALA A 55 -29.66 -11.38 -25.86
N SER A 56 -30.35 -12.46 -25.52
CA SER A 56 -29.72 -13.73 -25.11
C SER A 56 -29.56 -14.71 -26.29
N ARG A 57 -28.37 -15.30 -26.46
CA ARG A 57 -28.16 -16.45 -27.37
C ARG A 57 -27.24 -17.52 -26.78
N ARG A 58 -27.83 -18.67 -26.44
CA ARG A 58 -27.10 -19.92 -26.17
C ARG A 58 -26.41 -20.40 -27.46
N ARG A 59 -25.13 -20.79 -27.39
CA ARG A 59 -24.57 -21.79 -28.34
C ARG A 59 -23.72 -22.82 -27.58
N ARG A 60 -23.75 -24.06 -28.05
CA ARG A 60 -23.39 -25.27 -27.29
C ARG A 60 -22.05 -25.83 -27.77
N LYS A 61 -21.22 -26.34 -26.84
CA LYS A 61 -20.01 -27.15 -27.04
C LYS A 61 -18.81 -26.48 -27.76
N ARG A 62 -17.71 -26.26 -27.03
CA ARG A 62 -16.55 -27.19 -27.01
C ARG A 62 -15.58 -26.86 -25.86
N LYS A 63 -14.65 -27.77 -25.62
CA LYS A 63 -13.71 -27.78 -24.48
C LYS A 63 -12.79 -26.55 -24.46
N SER A 64 -12.64 -25.93 -23.30
CA SER A 64 -11.37 -25.38 -22.82
C SER A 64 -11.13 -25.95 -21.42
N SER A 65 -9.99 -26.62 -21.21
CA SER A 65 -9.58 -27.05 -19.88
C SER A 65 -8.78 -25.92 -19.26
N VAL A 66 -9.37 -25.21 -18.31
CA VAL A 66 -8.60 -24.45 -17.32
C VAL A 66 -8.52 -25.36 -16.11
N ARG A 67 -7.40 -26.07 -15.98
CA ARG A 67 -6.98 -26.59 -14.68
C ARG A 67 -6.63 -25.37 -13.84
N PHE A 68 -7.40 -25.10 -12.79
CA PHE A 68 -6.76 -24.59 -11.57
C PHE A 68 -5.74 -25.66 -11.16
N ALA A 69 -4.57 -25.25 -10.67
CA ALA A 69 -3.58 -26.22 -10.21
C ALA A 69 -4.23 -27.09 -9.13
N ASP A 70 -4.36 -28.40 -9.37
CA ASP A 70 -4.96 -29.33 -8.42
C ASP A 70 -4.18 -29.28 -7.09
N ASP A 71 -2.89 -28.93 -7.15
CA ASP A 71 -1.99 -28.66 -6.03
C ASP A 71 -2.53 -27.57 -5.07
N MET A 72 -3.07 -26.44 -5.56
CA MET A 72 -3.64 -25.40 -4.68
C MET A 72 -4.86 -25.89 -3.89
N ASN A 73 -5.69 -26.74 -4.50
CA ASN A 73 -6.83 -27.36 -3.80
C ASN A 73 -6.36 -28.48 -2.86
N ARG A 74 -5.29 -29.20 -3.23
CA ARG A 74 -4.68 -30.25 -2.42
C ARG A 74 -4.01 -29.66 -1.18
N GLU A 75 -3.21 -28.61 -1.34
CA GLU A 75 -2.64 -27.80 -0.27
C GLU A 75 -3.73 -27.19 0.60
N LEU A 76 -4.84 -26.67 0.05
CA LEU A 76 -5.97 -26.22 0.85
C LEU A 76 -6.66 -27.37 1.60
N HIS A 77 -6.77 -28.57 1.03
CA HIS A 77 -7.32 -29.73 1.73
C HIS A 77 -6.36 -30.26 2.80
N ASP A 78 -5.07 -30.34 2.53
CA ASP A 78 -4.04 -30.81 3.45
C ASP A 78 -3.76 -29.78 4.56
N LEU A 79 -3.89 -28.48 4.28
CA LEU A 79 -3.92 -27.41 5.29
C LEU A 79 -5.20 -27.46 6.12
N ASN A 80 -6.38 -27.68 5.54
CA ASN A 80 -7.60 -27.87 6.33
C ASN A 80 -7.60 -29.17 7.15
N ASN A 81 -6.94 -30.23 6.65
CA ASN A 81 -6.73 -31.48 7.37
C ASN A 81 -5.68 -31.30 8.48
N SER A 82 -4.62 -30.52 8.24
CA SER A 82 -3.61 -30.15 9.25
C SER A 82 -4.21 -29.26 10.33
N VAL A 83 -5.03 -28.26 9.98
CA VAL A 83 -5.78 -27.44 10.95
C VAL A 83 -6.81 -28.27 11.72
N ARG A 84 -7.46 -29.26 11.10
CA ARG A 84 -8.29 -30.24 11.82
C ARG A 84 -7.47 -31.15 12.73
N GLY A 85 -6.31 -31.63 12.27
CA GLY A 85 -5.37 -32.45 13.03
C GLY A 85 -4.89 -31.72 14.26
N LEU A 86 -4.27 -30.55 14.08
CA LEU A 86 -3.86 -29.64 15.14
C LEU A 86 -5.01 -29.26 16.08
N SER A 87 -6.25 -29.10 15.58
CA SER A 87 -7.42 -28.86 16.43
C SER A 87 -7.91 -30.10 17.19
N SER A 88 -7.62 -31.31 16.71
CA SER A 88 -7.81 -32.56 17.45
C SER A 88 -6.70 -32.74 18.48
N ASP A 89 -5.44 -32.59 18.07
CA ASP A 89 -4.27 -32.64 18.94
C ASP A 89 -4.38 -31.62 20.08
N HIS A 90 -4.89 -30.41 19.83
CA HIS A 90 -5.19 -29.43 20.89
C HIS A 90 -6.31 -29.87 21.83
N PHE A 91 -7.27 -30.66 21.34
CA PHE A 91 -8.36 -31.22 22.14
C PHE A 91 -7.86 -32.40 22.98
N ASP A 92 -7.14 -33.35 22.37
CA ASP A 92 -6.54 -34.51 23.02
C ASP A 92 -5.44 -34.11 24.02
N LEU A 93 -4.63 -33.08 23.72
CA LEU A 93 -3.68 -32.50 24.67
C LEU A 93 -4.38 -31.79 25.82
N ARG A 94 -5.46 -31.05 25.55
CA ARG A 94 -6.30 -30.45 26.59
C ARG A 94 -6.92 -31.53 27.48
N ASP A 95 -7.36 -32.63 26.91
CA ASP A 95 -7.92 -33.76 27.63
C ASP A 95 -6.84 -34.52 28.44
N HIS A 96 -5.63 -34.67 27.91
CA HIS A 96 -4.49 -35.18 28.66
C HIS A 96 -4.10 -34.27 29.83
N LEU A 97 -4.11 -32.94 29.63
CA LEU A 97 -3.88 -31.97 30.70
C LEU A 97 -4.99 -32.01 31.74
N ASN A 98 -6.27 -32.10 31.34
CA ASN A 98 -7.38 -32.28 32.28
C ASN A 98 -7.23 -33.58 33.10
N ARG A 99 -6.95 -34.71 32.43
CA ARG A 99 -6.75 -36.02 33.09
C ARG A 99 -5.56 -36.00 34.06
N GLU A 100 -4.48 -35.27 33.73
CA GLU A 100 -3.31 -35.09 34.60
C GLU A 100 -3.58 -34.10 35.75
N ILE A 101 -4.38 -33.06 35.54
CA ILE A 101 -4.88 -32.17 36.60
C ILE A 101 -5.75 -32.99 37.56
N ASP A 102 -6.75 -33.73 37.08
CA ASP A 102 -7.58 -34.59 37.94
C ASP A 102 -6.74 -35.68 38.64
N ARG A 103 -5.65 -36.16 38.02
CA ARG A 103 -4.72 -37.12 38.64
C ARG A 103 -3.96 -36.46 39.79
N ARG A 104 -3.45 -35.25 39.57
CA ARG A 104 -2.78 -34.44 40.60
C ARG A 104 -3.73 -34.07 41.72
N GLU A 105 -4.92 -33.55 41.44
CA GLU A 105 -5.91 -33.20 42.46
C GLU A 105 -6.35 -34.41 43.30
N ARG A 106 -6.41 -35.62 42.71
CA ARG A 106 -6.60 -36.87 43.47
C ARG A 106 -5.40 -37.19 44.36
N VAL A 107 -4.18 -37.16 43.84
CA VAL A 107 -2.95 -37.39 44.64
C VAL A 107 -2.79 -36.34 45.75
N ASP A 108 -3.07 -35.06 45.48
CA ASP A 108 -3.05 -33.98 46.46
C ASP A 108 -4.15 -34.16 47.51
N SER A 109 -5.35 -34.60 47.10
CA SER A 109 -6.46 -34.89 48.02
C SER A 109 -6.15 -36.07 48.93
N ASP A 110 -5.51 -37.12 48.42
CA ASP A 110 -5.09 -38.29 49.20
C ASP A 110 -3.85 -38.02 50.05
N THR A 111 -2.94 -37.16 49.60
CA THR A 111 -1.82 -36.64 50.42
C THR A 111 -2.34 -35.76 51.55
N ARG A 112 -3.34 -34.90 51.27
CA ARG A 112 -4.04 -34.11 52.31
C ARG A 112 -4.93 -34.98 53.20
N ARG A 113 -5.47 -36.10 52.72
CA ARG A 113 -6.22 -37.09 53.52
C ARG A 113 -5.28 -37.80 54.47
N THR A 114 -4.21 -38.43 53.98
CA THR A 114 -3.20 -39.10 54.80
C THR A 114 -2.53 -38.16 55.80
N MET A 115 -2.20 -36.92 55.40
CA MET A 115 -1.71 -35.90 56.35
C MET A 115 -2.74 -35.51 57.43
N ARG A 116 -4.05 -35.49 57.10
CA ARG A 116 -5.12 -35.32 58.10
C ARG A 116 -5.30 -36.55 58.97
N GLU A 117 -5.22 -37.76 58.42
CA GLU A 117 -5.29 -39.02 59.18
C GLU A 117 -4.09 -39.18 60.12
N ILE A 118 -2.88 -38.79 59.70
CA ILE A 118 -1.69 -38.70 60.56
C ILE A 118 -1.91 -37.64 61.65
N SER A 119 -2.43 -36.45 61.31
CA SER A 119 -2.73 -35.39 62.27
C SER A 119 -3.83 -35.77 63.26
N ASP A 120 -4.84 -36.50 62.81
CA ASP A 120 -5.96 -36.98 63.64
C ASP A 120 -5.53 -38.19 64.47
N ASN A 121 -4.64 -39.05 63.98
CA ASN A 121 -4.01 -40.10 64.79
C ASN A 121 -3.11 -39.49 65.87
N LEU A 122 -2.37 -38.43 65.57
CA LEU A 122 -1.62 -37.64 66.56
C LEU A 122 -2.53 -36.90 67.57
N ARG A 123 -3.78 -36.60 67.22
CA ARG A 123 -4.80 -36.02 68.12
C ARG A 123 -5.66 -37.06 68.86
N ARG A 124 -5.73 -38.30 68.36
CA ARG A 124 -6.47 -39.43 68.94
C ARG A 124 -5.59 -40.31 69.83
N LEU A 125 -4.26 -40.25 69.65
CA LEU A 125 -3.30 -40.60 70.68
C LEU A 125 -3.61 -39.75 71.94
N PRO A 126 -3.97 -40.36 73.08
CA PRO A 126 -4.06 -39.63 74.33
C PRO A 126 -2.65 -39.17 74.77
N GLN A 127 -2.57 -38.25 75.72
CA GLN A 127 -1.31 -37.88 76.37
C GLN A 127 -0.83 -38.97 77.35
N SER A 128 -0.66 -40.20 76.86
CA SER A 128 -0.22 -41.37 77.60
C SER A 128 0.63 -42.30 76.73
N ASP A 129 1.72 -41.76 76.18
CA ASP A 129 2.75 -42.54 75.51
C ASP A 129 3.21 -43.72 76.42
N PRO A 130 3.15 -44.98 75.95
CA PRO A 130 3.56 -46.16 76.72
C PRO A 130 5.07 -46.30 76.93
N VAL A 131 5.88 -45.36 76.42
CA VAL A 131 7.26 -45.11 76.84
C VAL A 131 7.29 -44.08 77.96
N ALA A 132 6.68 -42.89 77.80
CA ALA A 132 6.54 -41.88 78.85
C ALA A 132 5.96 -42.44 80.16
N MET A 133 4.82 -43.14 80.12
CA MET A 133 4.22 -43.80 81.29
C MET A 133 5.13 -44.86 81.96
N ARG A 134 6.10 -45.40 81.21
CA ARG A 134 7.07 -46.40 81.68
C ARG A 134 8.31 -45.74 82.28
N VAL A 135 8.77 -44.65 81.68
CA VAL A 135 9.81 -43.75 82.19
C VAL A 135 9.32 -43.07 83.46
N GLU A 136 8.08 -42.59 83.50
CA GLU A 136 7.45 -41.96 84.65
C GLU A 136 7.21 -42.96 85.79
N LYS A 137 6.78 -44.20 85.49
CA LYS A 137 6.81 -45.29 86.49
C LYS A 137 8.23 -45.59 86.99
N ARG A 138 9.26 -45.54 86.13
CA ARG A 138 10.66 -45.79 86.53
C ARG A 138 11.22 -44.66 87.37
N LEU A 139 10.92 -43.41 87.03
CA LEU A 139 11.29 -42.21 87.79
C LEU A 139 10.53 -42.14 89.12
N SER A 140 9.25 -42.51 89.16
CA SER A 140 8.46 -42.60 90.39
C SER A 140 8.97 -43.73 91.30
N ALA A 141 9.36 -44.88 90.73
CA ALA A 141 10.05 -45.94 91.46
C ALA A 141 11.39 -45.45 92.05
N ILE A 142 12.25 -44.81 91.25
CA ILE A 142 13.54 -44.26 91.71
C ILE A 142 13.33 -43.15 92.74
N GLN A 143 12.28 -42.32 92.63
CA GLN A 143 11.90 -41.35 93.66
C GLN A 143 11.34 -42.00 94.92
N SER A 144 10.77 -43.21 94.85
CA SER A 144 10.37 -43.99 96.02
C SER A 144 11.55 -44.66 96.71
N GLU A 145 12.53 -45.16 95.94
CA GLU A 145 13.80 -45.70 96.44
C GLU A 145 14.63 -44.59 97.11
N LEU A 146 14.82 -43.45 96.46
CA LEU A 146 15.49 -42.25 97.03
C LEU A 146 14.74 -41.61 98.22
N ARG A 147 13.47 -41.96 98.45
CA ARG A 147 12.75 -41.61 99.68
C ARG A 147 12.88 -42.70 100.74
N SER A 148 12.97 -43.98 100.36
CA SER A 148 13.21 -45.10 101.27
C SER A 148 14.60 -45.03 101.90
N ASP A 149 15.64 -44.81 101.10
CA ASP A 149 17.04 -44.75 101.56
C ASP A 149 17.31 -43.59 102.53
N ARG A 150 16.50 -42.52 102.46
CA ARG A 150 16.57 -41.37 103.38
C ARG A 150 15.91 -41.59 104.74
N HIS A 151 15.29 -42.75 104.99
CA HIS A 151 14.67 -43.11 106.28
C HIS A 151 15.38 -44.30 106.96
N SER A 152 16.59 -44.64 106.52
CA SER A 152 17.36 -45.78 107.02
C SER A 152 18.38 -45.43 108.13
N THR A 153 18.80 -44.16 108.22
CA THR A 153 20.00 -43.78 108.98
C THR A 153 19.75 -43.26 110.40
N ASP A 154 18.62 -42.60 110.68
CA ASP A 154 18.33 -41.97 111.98
C ASP A 154 17.03 -42.49 112.61
N ARG A 155 17.17 -43.51 113.47
CA ARG A 155 16.15 -43.94 114.44
C ARG A 155 16.76 -44.38 115.76
N TYR A 156 17.20 -43.40 116.56
CA TYR A 156 17.40 -43.56 118.00
C TYR A 156 16.77 -42.38 118.79
N ASP A 157 15.47 -42.57 119.07
CA ASP A 157 14.85 -42.45 120.40
C ASP A 157 13.92 -41.28 120.81
N GLU A 158 14.04 -40.02 120.35
CA GLU A 158 13.27 -38.93 121.02
C GLU A 158 12.01 -38.35 120.32
N LEU A 159 11.80 -38.53 119.01
CA LEU A 159 10.72 -37.84 118.27
C LEU A 159 9.34 -38.56 118.19
N ALA A 160 9.12 -39.61 118.98
CA ALA A 160 7.89 -40.42 118.93
C ALA A 160 6.60 -39.62 119.25
N ASN A 161 6.69 -38.65 120.17
CA ASN A 161 5.52 -38.07 120.83
C ASN A 161 4.83 -36.91 120.08
N LEU A 162 5.50 -36.22 119.14
CA LEU A 162 4.87 -35.13 118.36
C LEU A 162 4.01 -35.62 117.17
N SER A 163 3.99 -36.93 116.91
CA SER A 163 3.37 -37.47 115.68
C SER A 163 1.83 -37.54 115.71
N ALA A 164 1.17 -37.24 116.84
CA ALA A 164 -0.27 -37.36 117.00
C ALA A 164 -1.04 -36.15 116.47
N ASP A 165 -0.80 -34.96 117.02
CA ASP A 165 -1.68 -33.79 116.83
C ASP A 165 -1.67 -33.26 115.39
N LEU A 166 -0.51 -33.31 114.73
CA LEU A 166 -0.36 -32.94 113.31
C LEU A 166 -1.21 -33.80 112.35
N ARG A 167 -1.62 -35.02 112.75
CA ARG A 167 -2.49 -35.89 111.93
C ARG A 167 -3.98 -35.54 112.01
N VAL A 168 -4.40 -34.69 112.95
CA VAL A 168 -5.79 -34.20 113.06
C VAL A 168 -5.97 -32.94 112.20
N ALA A 169 -5.18 -31.90 112.47
CA ALA A 169 -5.30 -30.60 111.79
C ALA A 169 -5.18 -30.68 110.25
N LEU A 170 -4.33 -31.58 109.73
CA LEU A 170 -4.16 -31.77 108.29
C LEU A 170 -5.39 -32.39 107.58
N LYS A 171 -6.28 -33.09 108.29
CA LYS A 171 -7.51 -33.65 107.69
C LYS A 171 -8.60 -32.60 107.52
N GLU A 172 -8.82 -31.78 108.54
CA GLU A 172 -9.90 -30.79 108.54
C GLU A 172 -9.72 -29.73 107.45
N HIS A 173 -8.48 -29.26 107.25
CA HIS A 173 -8.16 -28.32 106.17
C HIS A 173 -8.40 -28.90 104.77
N GLN A 174 -8.15 -30.21 104.55
CA GLN A 174 -8.31 -30.84 103.23
C GLN A 174 -9.78 -30.89 102.80
N TYR A 175 -10.67 -31.34 103.69
CA TYR A 175 -12.12 -31.41 103.41
C TYR A 175 -12.72 -30.04 103.05
N ALA A 176 -12.33 -28.98 103.78
CA ALA A 176 -12.81 -27.61 103.51
C ALA A 176 -12.41 -27.12 102.10
N THR A 177 -11.17 -27.40 101.66
CA THR A 177 -10.71 -27.00 100.32
C THR A 177 -11.31 -27.82 99.18
N GLN A 178 -11.71 -29.08 99.40
CA GLN A 178 -12.38 -29.87 98.36
C GLN A 178 -13.83 -29.43 98.15
N ALA A 179 -14.60 -29.23 99.23
CA ALA A 179 -16.00 -28.79 99.13
C ALA A 179 -16.16 -27.46 98.36
N ALA A 180 -15.28 -26.48 98.61
CA ALA A 180 -15.31 -25.18 97.92
C ALA A 180 -14.96 -25.24 96.42
N ASN A 181 -14.27 -26.29 95.97
CA ASN A 181 -13.97 -26.51 94.56
C ASN A 181 -15.07 -27.31 93.85
N ASP A 182 -15.65 -28.32 94.52
CA ASP A 182 -16.81 -29.06 94.00
C ASP A 182 -18.02 -28.13 93.76
N GLU A 183 -18.28 -27.18 94.66
CA GLU A 183 -19.38 -26.22 94.51
C GLU A 183 -19.19 -25.30 93.29
N ARG A 184 -17.95 -24.91 93.01
CA ARG A 184 -17.57 -24.15 91.80
C ARG A 184 -17.71 -24.99 90.54
N ALA A 185 -17.28 -26.25 90.56
CA ALA A 185 -17.42 -27.18 89.45
C ALA A 185 -18.90 -27.43 89.11
N ARG A 186 -19.75 -27.65 90.13
CA ARG A 186 -21.21 -27.75 89.98
C ARG A 186 -21.81 -26.49 89.35
N SER A 187 -21.44 -25.31 89.85
CA SER A 187 -21.90 -24.02 89.32
C SER A 187 -21.51 -23.82 87.84
N GLN A 188 -20.29 -24.18 87.45
CA GLN A 188 -19.85 -24.12 86.05
C GLN A 188 -20.58 -25.14 85.16
N TYR A 189 -20.80 -26.36 85.66
CA TYR A 189 -21.50 -27.43 84.96
C TYR A 189 -22.97 -27.04 84.66
N ILE A 190 -23.69 -26.51 85.66
CA ILE A 190 -25.07 -26.01 85.49
C ILE A 190 -25.13 -24.89 84.46
N HIS A 191 -24.15 -23.97 84.44
CA HIS A 191 -24.11 -22.91 83.44
C HIS A 191 -23.77 -23.42 82.03
N ALA A 192 -22.99 -24.50 81.91
CA ALA A 192 -22.74 -25.18 80.63
C ALA A 192 -24.00 -25.90 80.11
N GLU A 193 -24.74 -26.63 80.95
CA GLU A 193 -26.01 -27.26 80.57
C GLU A 193 -27.08 -26.24 80.17
N ALA A 194 -27.20 -25.11 80.89
CA ALA A 194 -28.12 -24.04 80.54
C ALA A 194 -27.81 -23.43 79.16
N ASN A 195 -26.52 -23.23 78.82
CA ASN A 195 -26.12 -22.75 77.50
C ASN A 195 -26.33 -23.81 76.41
N LYS A 196 -26.07 -25.10 76.72
CA LYS A 196 -26.36 -26.23 75.81
C LYS A 196 -27.84 -26.28 75.45
N HIS A 197 -28.74 -26.25 76.44
CA HIS A 197 -30.18 -26.28 76.19
C HIS A 197 -30.69 -25.07 75.40
N ARG A 198 -30.08 -23.89 75.56
CA ARG A 198 -30.39 -22.73 74.71
C ARG A 198 -30.02 -22.99 73.24
N ILE A 199 -28.82 -23.52 72.99
CA ILE A 199 -28.35 -23.86 71.64
C ILE A 199 -29.20 -24.99 71.01
N GLU A 200 -29.63 -25.97 71.82
CA GLU A 200 -30.55 -27.03 71.37
C GLU A 200 -31.92 -26.46 70.97
N ALA A 201 -32.47 -25.50 71.72
CA ALA A 201 -33.70 -24.80 71.37
C ALA A 201 -33.55 -23.92 70.10
N ASP A 202 -32.46 -23.17 69.99
CA ASP A 202 -32.15 -22.37 68.78
C ASP A 202 -32.05 -23.28 67.54
N LEU A 203 -31.46 -24.48 67.67
CA LEU A 203 -31.39 -25.49 66.60
C LEU A 203 -32.73 -26.08 66.21
N THR A 204 -33.66 -26.33 67.15
CA THR A 204 -35.00 -26.84 66.79
C THR A 204 -35.85 -25.77 66.09
N GLU A 205 -35.74 -24.51 66.50
CA GLU A 205 -36.42 -23.39 65.84
C GLU A 205 -35.85 -23.09 64.44
N LEU A 206 -34.53 -23.23 64.24
CA LEU A 206 -33.91 -23.12 62.92
C LEU A 206 -34.32 -24.27 61.98
N LYS A 207 -34.42 -25.50 62.48
CA LYS A 207 -34.96 -26.64 61.70
C LYS A 207 -36.42 -26.38 61.28
N ARG A 208 -37.28 -26.00 62.24
CA ARG A 208 -38.69 -25.67 61.97
C ARG A 208 -38.86 -24.58 60.91
N LYS A 209 -37.96 -23.59 60.87
CA LYS A 209 -37.91 -22.55 59.82
C LYS A 209 -37.44 -23.09 58.47
N LEU A 210 -36.44 -23.97 58.44
CA LEU A 210 -35.98 -24.64 57.21
C LEU A 210 -37.12 -25.47 56.60
N ASP A 211 -37.77 -26.32 57.39
CA ASP A 211 -38.90 -27.18 56.96
C ASP A 211 -40.03 -26.35 56.32
N GLN A 212 -40.33 -25.16 56.87
CA GLN A 212 -41.31 -24.23 56.33
C GLN A 212 -40.87 -23.62 54.99
N THR A 213 -39.59 -23.26 54.83
CA THR A 213 -39.07 -22.76 53.55
C THR A 213 -39.00 -23.85 52.47
N GLU A 214 -38.72 -25.10 52.85
CA GLU A 214 -38.71 -26.24 51.92
C GLU A 214 -40.13 -26.64 51.50
N GLY A 215 -41.11 -26.59 52.42
CA GLY A 215 -42.53 -26.71 52.10
C GLY A 215 -43.01 -25.62 51.13
N GLY A 216 -42.64 -24.36 51.36
CA GLY A 216 -42.94 -23.24 50.45
C GLY A 216 -42.31 -23.40 49.06
N LYS A 217 -41.05 -23.87 49.00
CA LYS A 217 -40.36 -24.21 47.76
C LYS A 217 -41.08 -25.33 46.99
N SER A 218 -41.50 -26.39 47.68
CA SER A 218 -42.24 -27.51 47.09
C SER A 218 -43.61 -27.08 46.54
N ALA A 219 -44.33 -26.21 47.25
CA ALA A 219 -45.59 -25.63 46.79
C ALA A 219 -45.41 -24.82 45.50
N LEU A 220 -44.41 -23.93 45.44
CA LEU A 220 -44.07 -23.16 44.23
C LEU A 220 -43.64 -24.06 43.07
N GLN A 221 -42.87 -25.12 43.33
CA GLN A 221 -42.44 -26.07 42.30
C GLN A 221 -43.65 -26.79 41.69
N ASN A 222 -44.58 -27.31 42.51
CA ASN A 222 -45.83 -27.91 42.06
C ASN A 222 -46.70 -26.92 41.26
N GLN A 223 -46.70 -25.64 41.63
CA GLN A 223 -47.44 -24.59 40.92
C GLN A 223 -46.83 -24.32 39.52
N VAL A 224 -45.49 -24.31 39.39
CA VAL A 224 -44.80 -24.20 38.10
C VAL A 224 -45.03 -25.44 37.24
N GLU A 225 -44.99 -26.65 37.81
CA GLU A 225 -45.33 -27.91 37.13
C GLU A 225 -46.77 -27.89 36.59
N THR A 226 -47.72 -27.38 37.39
CA THR A 226 -49.13 -27.23 37.01
C THR A 226 -49.28 -26.26 35.84
N LEU A 227 -48.63 -25.09 35.88
CA LEU A 227 -48.65 -24.10 34.79
C LEU A 227 -48.04 -24.65 33.50
N ARG A 228 -46.93 -25.41 33.57
CA ARG A 228 -46.35 -26.11 32.40
C ARG A 228 -47.34 -27.11 31.80
N SER A 229 -48.06 -27.87 32.64
CA SER A 229 -49.08 -28.82 32.18
C SER A 229 -50.28 -28.13 31.51
N GLN A 230 -50.58 -26.88 31.88
CA GLN A 230 -51.65 -26.07 31.28
C GLN A 230 -51.19 -25.47 29.94
N LEU A 231 -49.95 -24.97 29.86
CA LEU A 231 -49.37 -24.45 28.63
C LEU A 231 -49.30 -25.53 27.54
N ASN A 232 -48.78 -26.73 27.85
CA ASN A 232 -48.78 -27.86 26.91
C ASN A 232 -50.18 -28.18 26.38
N ARG A 233 -51.22 -28.13 27.24
CA ARG A 233 -52.62 -28.38 26.82
C ARG A 233 -53.12 -27.28 25.87
N MET A 234 -52.90 -26.01 26.21
CA MET A 234 -53.22 -24.86 25.34
C MET A 234 -52.51 -24.94 23.97
N GLU A 235 -51.26 -25.41 23.93
CA GLU A 235 -50.51 -25.61 22.69
C GLU A 235 -51.08 -26.75 21.84
N HIS A 236 -51.48 -27.87 22.45
CA HIS A 236 -52.12 -28.98 21.73
C HIS A 236 -53.52 -28.58 21.22
N GLU A 237 -54.29 -27.80 21.98
CA GLU A 237 -55.58 -27.26 21.53
C GLU A 237 -55.43 -26.25 20.38
N ASN A 238 -54.44 -25.35 20.45
CA ASN A 238 -54.10 -24.45 19.33
C ASN A 238 -53.68 -25.23 18.08
N GLN A 239 -52.86 -26.28 18.23
CA GLN A 239 -52.48 -27.14 17.10
C GLN A 239 -53.71 -27.83 16.49
N ARG A 240 -54.63 -28.35 17.31
CA ARG A 240 -55.88 -28.98 16.83
C ARG A 240 -56.79 -27.97 16.12
N LEU A 241 -57.00 -26.78 16.70
CA LEU A 241 -57.79 -25.71 16.09
C LEU A 241 -57.20 -25.24 14.76
N LYS A 242 -55.86 -25.17 14.65
CA LYS A 242 -55.18 -24.87 13.38
C LYS A 242 -55.48 -25.92 12.31
N HIS A 243 -55.37 -27.21 12.64
CA HIS A 243 -55.70 -28.28 11.69
C HIS A 243 -57.16 -28.20 11.24
N GLN A 244 -58.11 -27.95 12.16
CA GLN A 244 -59.53 -27.78 11.82
C GLN A 244 -59.78 -26.56 10.91
N MET A 245 -59.04 -25.46 11.09
CA MET A 245 -59.10 -24.28 10.21
C MET A 245 -58.54 -24.55 8.81
N ASP A 246 -57.42 -25.27 8.71
CA ASP A 246 -56.80 -25.63 7.43
C ASP A 246 -57.65 -26.66 6.67
N GLU A 247 -58.26 -27.63 7.37
CA GLU A 247 -59.20 -28.61 6.84
C GLU A 247 -60.50 -27.95 6.34
N SER A 248 -61.07 -27.01 7.12
CA SER A 248 -62.24 -26.21 6.71
C SER A 248 -61.97 -25.39 5.44
N ARG A 249 -60.78 -24.78 5.32
CA ARG A 249 -60.35 -24.06 4.11
C ARG A 249 -60.26 -24.97 2.89
N TYR A 250 -59.75 -26.18 3.06
CA TYR A 250 -59.66 -27.17 1.97
C TYR A 250 -61.05 -27.59 1.48
N GLU A 251 -62.01 -27.82 2.39
CA GLU A 251 -63.40 -28.10 1.99
C GLU A 251 -64.04 -26.93 1.22
N GLU A 252 -63.81 -25.69 1.65
CA GLU A 252 -64.32 -24.48 0.98
C GLU A 252 -63.80 -24.39 -0.47
N GLU A 253 -62.50 -24.62 -0.68
CA GLU A 253 -61.90 -24.67 -2.02
C GLU A 253 -62.50 -25.80 -2.88
N VAL A 254 -62.78 -26.96 -2.29
CA VAL A 254 -63.42 -28.09 -2.99
C VAL A 254 -64.88 -27.77 -3.34
N ARG A 255 -65.61 -27.01 -2.52
CA ARG A 255 -66.98 -26.53 -2.83
C ARG A 255 -66.96 -25.56 -4.01
N GLU A 256 -66.06 -24.58 -4.03
CA GLU A 256 -65.87 -23.68 -5.17
C GLU A 256 -65.52 -24.44 -6.47
N ARG A 257 -64.54 -25.35 -6.41
CA ARG A 257 -64.15 -26.22 -7.54
C ARG A 257 -65.24 -27.20 -7.98
N ARG A 258 -66.36 -27.34 -7.24
CA ARG A 258 -67.57 -28.06 -7.67
C ARG A 258 -68.58 -27.11 -8.32
N LYS A 259 -68.91 -25.97 -7.70
CA LYS A 259 -69.81 -24.95 -8.28
C LYS A 259 -69.36 -24.51 -9.67
N ARG A 260 -68.06 -24.20 -9.84
CA ARG A 260 -67.52 -23.74 -11.12
C ARG A 260 -67.73 -24.75 -12.25
N ARG A 261 -67.58 -26.05 -11.98
CA ARG A 261 -67.80 -27.10 -13.00
C ARG A 261 -69.27 -27.19 -13.44
N SER A 262 -70.23 -27.05 -12.51
CA SER A 262 -71.66 -26.97 -12.86
C SER A 262 -71.94 -25.82 -13.85
N LEU A 263 -71.40 -24.64 -13.59
CA LEU A 263 -71.54 -23.46 -14.44
C LEU A 263 -70.83 -23.57 -15.80
N GLU A 264 -69.81 -24.43 -15.91
CA GLU A 264 -69.15 -24.79 -17.16
C GLU A 264 -70.05 -25.75 -17.99
N GLU A 265 -70.65 -26.77 -17.35
CA GLU A 265 -71.55 -27.74 -17.99
C GLU A 265 -72.89 -27.15 -18.44
N ASP A 266 -73.48 -26.24 -17.66
CA ASP A 266 -74.75 -25.60 -18.01
C ASP A 266 -74.64 -24.77 -19.31
N LYS A 267 -73.51 -24.10 -19.51
CA LYS A 267 -73.18 -23.38 -20.76
C LYS A 267 -73.01 -24.32 -21.95
N GLU A 268 -72.41 -25.49 -21.72
CA GLU A 268 -72.17 -26.50 -22.75
C GLU A 268 -73.47 -27.16 -23.23
N ARG A 269 -74.47 -27.31 -22.35
CA ARG A 269 -75.83 -27.75 -22.73
C ARG A 269 -76.57 -26.68 -23.54
N GLY A 270 -76.45 -25.40 -23.17
CA GLY A 270 -77.02 -24.29 -23.96
C GLY A 270 -76.46 -24.19 -25.39
N ARG A 271 -75.17 -24.47 -25.57
CA ARG A 271 -74.50 -24.47 -26.89
C ARG A 271 -75.13 -25.48 -27.86
N LYS A 272 -75.41 -26.69 -27.38
CA LYS A 272 -75.88 -27.84 -28.20
C LYS A 272 -77.35 -27.76 -28.60
N ALA A 273 -78.16 -26.95 -27.92
CA ALA A 273 -79.53 -26.66 -28.36
C ALA A 273 -79.54 -25.83 -29.66
N MET A 274 -78.73 -24.77 -29.70
CA MET A 274 -78.63 -23.84 -30.84
C MET A 274 -78.13 -24.52 -32.13
N GLU A 275 -77.33 -25.58 -32.00
CA GLU A 275 -76.83 -26.36 -33.14
C GLU A 275 -77.92 -27.26 -33.76
N HIS A 276 -78.95 -27.64 -33.01
CA HIS A 276 -80.02 -28.52 -33.48
C HIS A 276 -81.02 -27.79 -34.39
N GLU A 277 -81.41 -26.56 -34.00
CA GLU A 277 -82.34 -25.70 -34.76
C GLU A 277 -81.77 -25.32 -36.16
N LEU A 278 -80.45 -25.15 -36.25
CA LEU A 278 -79.75 -24.87 -37.51
C LEU A 278 -79.71 -26.05 -38.50
N VAL A 279 -80.03 -27.27 -38.06
CA VAL A 279 -80.12 -28.47 -38.91
C VAL A 279 -81.53 -28.64 -39.46
N GLU A 280 -82.57 -28.45 -38.63
CA GLU A 280 -83.98 -28.56 -39.07
C GLU A 280 -84.31 -27.54 -40.18
N LEU A 281 -83.86 -26.29 -40.04
CA LEU A 281 -84.07 -25.23 -41.03
C LEU A 281 -83.36 -25.49 -42.38
N LYS A 282 -82.41 -26.44 -42.45
CA LYS A 282 -81.78 -26.88 -43.72
C LYS A 282 -82.49 -28.08 -44.37
N GLY A 283 -83.33 -28.82 -43.64
CA GLY A 283 -84.03 -30.00 -44.14
C GLY A 283 -85.26 -29.72 -45.02
N GLN A 284 -85.75 -28.47 -45.04
CA GLN A 284 -87.03 -28.11 -45.68
C GLN A 284 -86.90 -27.64 -47.14
N LEU A 285 -85.72 -27.21 -47.58
CA LEU A 285 -85.52 -26.64 -48.94
C LEU A 285 -85.13 -27.68 -50.01
N ALA A 286 -84.90 -28.94 -49.63
CA ALA A 286 -84.30 -29.97 -50.49
C ALA A 286 -85.31 -30.91 -51.19
N ARG A 287 -86.61 -30.56 -51.25
CA ARG A 287 -87.66 -31.41 -51.86
C ARG A 287 -88.67 -30.62 -52.67
N SER A 288 -88.31 -30.26 -53.91
CA SER A 288 -89.30 -29.90 -54.93
C SER A 288 -88.83 -30.22 -56.36
N LEU A 289 -89.78 -30.75 -57.13
CA LEU A 289 -89.81 -30.91 -58.59
C LEU A 289 -88.90 -31.98 -59.24
N SER A 290 -89.42 -32.51 -60.35
CA SER A 290 -89.01 -33.73 -61.04
C SER A 290 -88.90 -33.52 -62.56
N ALA A 291 -88.18 -34.40 -63.24
CA ALA A 291 -88.07 -34.40 -64.70
C ALA A 291 -89.34 -34.90 -65.41
N HIS A 292 -89.52 -34.53 -66.69
CA HIS A 292 -90.05 -35.40 -67.76
C HIS A 292 -89.75 -34.85 -69.17
N SER A 293 -89.54 -35.77 -70.14
CA SER A 293 -89.66 -35.70 -71.61
C SER A 293 -89.66 -34.30 -72.29
N GLU A 294 -88.70 -33.90 -73.14
CA GLU A 294 -88.22 -34.52 -74.41
C GLU A 294 -89.30 -34.84 -75.45
N ALA A 295 -89.17 -34.26 -76.67
CA ALA A 295 -89.00 -35.02 -77.92
C ALA A 295 -89.07 -34.11 -79.17
N GLU A 296 -90.17 -33.35 -79.38
CA GLU A 296 -90.53 -32.89 -80.74
C GLU A 296 -90.27 -31.40 -81.07
N GLU A 297 -90.09 -30.51 -80.10
CA GLU A 297 -89.57 -29.16 -80.39
C GLU A 297 -88.09 -29.18 -80.84
N LEU A 298 -87.38 -30.32 -80.72
CA LEU A 298 -85.93 -30.52 -80.95
C LEU A 298 -85.45 -30.35 -82.41
N ARG A 299 -86.20 -29.67 -83.28
CA ARG A 299 -85.71 -29.20 -84.60
C ARG A 299 -85.81 -27.69 -84.79
N ARG A 300 -86.92 -27.04 -84.43
CA ARG A 300 -86.99 -25.55 -84.37
C ARG A 300 -86.37 -24.99 -83.08
N GLY A 301 -86.33 -25.82 -82.05
CA GLY A 301 -85.57 -25.60 -80.83
C GLY A 301 -84.07 -25.51 -81.07
N ILE A 302 -83.47 -26.07 -82.14
CA ILE A 302 -82.01 -26.04 -82.33
C ILE A 302 -81.51 -24.61 -82.61
N GLU A 303 -82.10 -23.90 -83.56
CA GLU A 303 -81.73 -22.51 -83.87
C GLU A 303 -82.14 -21.50 -82.77
N ARG A 304 -83.28 -21.73 -82.12
CA ARG A 304 -83.64 -20.98 -80.91
C ARG A 304 -82.61 -21.27 -79.81
N SER A 305 -82.21 -22.52 -79.64
CA SER A 305 -81.15 -22.97 -78.74
C SER A 305 -79.77 -22.49 -79.17
N GLU A 306 -79.46 -22.14 -80.42
CA GLU A 306 -78.17 -21.52 -80.76
C GLU A 306 -78.13 -20.06 -80.34
N ARG A 307 -79.21 -19.29 -80.59
CA ARG A 307 -79.32 -17.90 -80.10
C ARG A 307 -79.46 -17.86 -78.56
N GLN A 308 -80.16 -18.82 -77.97
CA GLN A 308 -80.26 -18.99 -76.52
C GLN A 308 -78.98 -19.61 -75.92
N ARG A 309 -78.20 -20.44 -76.63
CA ARG A 309 -76.86 -20.87 -76.18
C ARG A 309 -75.86 -19.74 -76.28
N ALA A 310 -75.96 -18.84 -77.26
CA ALA A 310 -75.19 -17.61 -77.28
C ALA A 310 -75.57 -16.74 -76.08
N GLN A 311 -76.85 -16.40 -75.90
CA GLN A 311 -77.30 -15.58 -74.76
C GLN A 311 -77.04 -16.24 -73.39
N LEU A 312 -77.21 -17.56 -73.26
CA LEU A 312 -76.84 -18.30 -72.05
C LEU A 312 -75.33 -18.43 -71.92
N SER A 313 -74.53 -18.45 -72.99
CA SER A 313 -73.07 -18.40 -72.92
C SER A 313 -72.61 -17.02 -72.48
N ASP A 314 -73.19 -15.93 -72.99
CA ASP A 314 -72.93 -14.56 -72.54
C ASP A 314 -73.33 -14.38 -71.06
N HIS A 315 -74.46 -14.98 -70.65
CA HIS A 315 -74.93 -14.93 -69.27
C HIS A 315 -74.13 -15.86 -68.35
N ILE A 316 -73.71 -17.04 -68.80
CA ILE A 316 -72.77 -17.92 -68.10
C ILE A 316 -71.40 -17.25 -68.01
N GLU A 317 -70.91 -16.55 -69.04
CA GLU A 317 -69.65 -15.82 -69.02
C GLU A 317 -69.74 -14.61 -68.08
N THR A 318 -70.89 -13.92 -68.04
CA THR A 318 -71.16 -12.84 -67.09
C THR A 318 -71.22 -13.37 -65.64
N LEU A 319 -71.95 -14.46 -65.41
CA LEU A 319 -72.01 -15.15 -64.11
C LEU A 319 -70.65 -15.75 -63.72
N THR A 320 -69.86 -16.23 -64.68
CA THR A 320 -68.49 -16.72 -64.46
C THR A 320 -67.60 -15.56 -64.10
N LYS A 321 -67.68 -14.41 -64.79
CA LYS A 321 -66.98 -13.17 -64.42
C LYS A 321 -67.37 -12.65 -63.04
N ASP A 322 -68.65 -12.73 -62.67
CA ASP A 322 -69.14 -12.37 -61.34
C ASP A 322 -68.73 -13.36 -60.25
N LEU A 323 -68.65 -14.66 -60.56
CA LEU A 323 -68.09 -15.68 -59.69
C LEU A 323 -66.58 -15.47 -59.52
N ASP A 324 -65.82 -15.33 -60.62
CA ASP A 324 -64.41 -14.91 -60.65
C ASP A 324 -64.17 -13.66 -59.79
N ASN A 325 -65.03 -12.65 -59.90
CA ASN A 325 -64.93 -11.40 -59.14
C ASN A 325 -65.26 -11.62 -57.66
N ARG A 326 -66.25 -12.44 -57.32
CA ARG A 326 -66.56 -12.85 -55.94
C ARG A 326 -65.46 -13.74 -55.34
N GLU A 327 -64.83 -14.60 -56.12
CA GLU A 327 -63.67 -15.41 -55.71
C GLU A 327 -62.44 -14.54 -55.50
N LYS A 328 -62.19 -13.55 -56.38
CA LYS A 328 -61.13 -12.54 -56.19
C LYS A 328 -61.41 -11.64 -54.97
N GLN A 329 -62.68 -11.35 -54.65
CA GLN A 329 -63.06 -10.66 -53.42
C GLN A 329 -62.91 -11.55 -52.19
N ALA A 330 -63.33 -12.82 -52.24
CA ALA A 330 -63.16 -13.80 -51.17
C ALA A 330 -61.67 -14.07 -50.88
N ALA A 331 -60.84 -14.21 -51.91
CA ALA A 331 -59.39 -14.34 -51.78
C ALA A 331 -58.75 -13.11 -51.13
N LYS A 332 -59.22 -11.89 -51.46
CA LYS A 332 -58.81 -10.66 -50.77
C LYS A 332 -59.23 -10.66 -49.30
N LEU A 333 -60.47 -11.02 -48.99
CA LEU A 333 -60.96 -11.13 -47.60
C LEU A 333 -60.20 -12.21 -46.80
N ILE A 334 -59.91 -13.37 -47.41
CA ILE A 334 -59.09 -14.43 -46.81
C ILE A 334 -57.66 -13.93 -46.57
N THR A 335 -57.10 -13.12 -47.48
CA THR A 335 -55.77 -12.53 -47.30
C THR A 335 -55.76 -11.49 -46.17
N GLN A 336 -56.77 -10.63 -46.10
CA GLN A 336 -56.95 -9.67 -45.01
C GLN A 336 -57.19 -10.34 -43.65
N LEU A 337 -57.97 -11.42 -43.61
CA LEU A 337 -58.18 -12.22 -42.40
C LEU A 337 -56.90 -12.94 -41.94
N LYS A 338 -56.08 -13.44 -42.89
CA LYS A 338 -54.74 -13.96 -42.59
C LYS A 338 -53.85 -12.87 -42.02
N GLU A 339 -53.74 -11.72 -42.69
CA GLU A 339 -52.97 -10.58 -42.19
C GLU A 339 -53.40 -10.13 -40.78
N VAL A 340 -54.70 -10.14 -40.47
CA VAL A 340 -55.21 -9.82 -39.13
C VAL A 340 -54.88 -10.92 -38.13
N SER A 341 -54.96 -12.19 -38.52
CA SER A 341 -54.53 -13.34 -37.71
C SER A 341 -53.03 -13.29 -37.40
N ASP A 342 -52.19 -13.02 -38.41
CA ASP A 342 -50.74 -12.91 -38.29
C ASP A 342 -50.37 -11.75 -37.35
N LYS A 343 -51.01 -10.58 -37.51
CA LYS A 343 -50.84 -9.41 -36.62
C LYS A 343 -51.32 -9.71 -35.19
N TYR A 344 -52.37 -10.52 -35.01
CA TYR A 344 -52.83 -10.96 -33.69
C TYR A 344 -51.87 -11.96 -33.05
N GLU A 345 -51.35 -12.93 -33.81
CA GLU A 345 -50.31 -13.86 -33.34
C GLU A 345 -49.04 -13.11 -32.94
N ASP A 346 -48.56 -12.14 -33.74
CA ASP A 346 -47.40 -11.33 -33.38
C ASP A 346 -47.67 -10.44 -32.15
N SER A 347 -48.89 -9.93 -31.97
CA SER A 347 -49.30 -9.24 -30.74
C SER A 347 -49.25 -10.16 -29.51
N GLU A 348 -49.78 -11.38 -29.60
CA GLU A 348 -49.70 -12.37 -28.52
C GLU A 348 -48.25 -12.84 -28.27
N ARG A 349 -47.41 -12.97 -29.31
CA ARG A 349 -45.97 -13.26 -29.18
C ARG A 349 -45.22 -12.14 -28.45
N VAL A 350 -45.52 -10.87 -28.75
CA VAL A 350 -44.94 -9.70 -28.05
C VAL A 350 -45.43 -9.64 -26.60
N LYS A 351 -46.73 -9.83 -26.36
CA LYS A 351 -47.34 -9.92 -25.02
C LYS A 351 -46.71 -11.04 -24.18
N ALA A 352 -46.49 -12.23 -24.76
CA ALA A 352 -45.81 -13.34 -24.08
C ALA A 352 -44.34 -13.01 -23.75
N GLN A 353 -43.64 -12.29 -24.62
CA GLN A 353 -42.28 -11.81 -24.34
C GLN A 353 -42.25 -10.77 -23.21
N LEU A 354 -43.20 -9.83 -23.19
CA LEU A 354 -43.33 -8.84 -22.12
C LEU A 354 -43.70 -9.48 -20.77
N MET A 355 -44.60 -10.47 -20.76
CA MET A 355 -44.90 -11.27 -19.57
C MET A 355 -43.65 -11.98 -19.03
N ALA A 356 -42.87 -12.64 -19.89
CA ALA A 356 -41.63 -13.30 -19.47
C ALA A 356 -40.56 -12.31 -18.95
N GLN A 357 -40.48 -11.10 -19.51
CA GLN A 357 -39.60 -10.04 -19.01
C GLN A 357 -40.06 -9.49 -17.65
N TYR A 358 -41.37 -9.37 -17.44
CA TYR A 358 -41.96 -9.01 -16.14
C TYR A 358 -41.72 -10.08 -15.09
N GLU A 359 -41.84 -11.37 -15.44
CA GLU A 359 -41.57 -12.50 -14.55
C GLU A 359 -40.09 -12.56 -14.13
N ASP A 360 -39.15 -12.44 -15.07
CA ASP A 360 -37.70 -12.34 -14.81
C ASP A 360 -37.38 -11.14 -13.90
N SER A 361 -37.93 -9.96 -14.20
CA SER A 361 -37.76 -8.76 -13.37
C SER A 361 -38.34 -8.93 -11.96
N SER A 362 -39.53 -9.55 -11.84
CA SER A 362 -40.17 -9.87 -10.56
C SER A 362 -39.36 -10.90 -9.75
N GLN A 363 -38.72 -11.87 -10.41
CA GLN A 363 -37.86 -12.84 -9.75
C GLN A 363 -36.57 -12.19 -9.24
N ARG A 364 -35.89 -11.36 -10.05
CA ARG A 364 -34.70 -10.61 -9.63
C ARG A 364 -34.98 -9.69 -8.43
N LEU A 365 -36.15 -9.03 -8.41
CA LEU A 365 -36.57 -8.23 -7.25
C LEU A 365 -36.78 -9.09 -5.99
N LYS A 366 -37.36 -10.29 -6.11
CA LYS A 366 -37.49 -11.25 -4.99
C LYS A 366 -36.16 -11.81 -4.51
N GLU A 367 -35.18 -11.96 -5.40
CA GLU A 367 -33.83 -12.41 -5.07
C GLU A 367 -33.05 -11.30 -4.36
N CYS A 368 -33.04 -10.08 -4.91
CA CYS A 368 -32.47 -8.89 -4.28
C CYS A 368 -33.10 -8.61 -2.89
N SER A 369 -34.42 -8.77 -2.73
CA SER A 369 -35.10 -8.63 -1.44
C SER A 369 -34.62 -9.65 -0.40
N LYS A 370 -34.31 -10.89 -0.79
CA LYS A 370 -33.76 -11.91 0.12
C LYS A 370 -32.31 -11.61 0.50
N GLU A 371 -31.53 -11.04 -0.42
CA GLU A 371 -30.16 -10.59 -0.13
C GLU A 371 -30.15 -9.38 0.82
N LEU A 372 -31.13 -8.46 0.67
CA LEU A 372 -31.36 -7.36 1.61
C LEU A 372 -31.80 -7.86 3.00
N GLU A 373 -32.73 -8.81 3.07
CA GLU A 373 -33.14 -9.45 4.33
C GLU A 373 -31.96 -10.16 5.02
N LYS A 374 -31.15 -10.91 4.25
CA LYS A 374 -29.96 -11.59 4.75
C LYS A 374 -28.94 -10.60 5.31
N THR A 375 -28.54 -9.59 4.53
CA THR A 375 -27.55 -8.59 4.96
C THR A 375 -28.04 -7.75 6.15
N ASN A 376 -29.34 -7.46 6.25
CA ASN A 376 -29.95 -6.83 7.42
C ASN A 376 -29.88 -7.73 8.68
N ASN A 377 -30.07 -9.04 8.51
CA ASN A 377 -29.92 -10.00 9.61
C ASN A 377 -28.45 -10.19 10.02
N ASP A 378 -27.51 -10.25 9.07
CA ASP A 378 -26.07 -10.28 9.34
C ASP A 378 -25.60 -9.00 10.05
N TYR A 379 -26.16 -7.83 9.68
CA TYR A 379 -25.95 -6.56 10.39
C TYR A 379 -26.50 -6.59 11.83
N ARG A 380 -27.72 -7.11 12.06
CA ARG A 380 -28.26 -7.28 13.42
C ARG A 380 -27.42 -8.25 14.26
N ASN A 381 -26.97 -9.35 13.68
CA ASN A 381 -26.13 -10.34 14.35
C ASN A 381 -24.78 -9.75 14.77
N THR A 382 -24.13 -8.98 13.89
CA THR A 382 -22.88 -8.28 14.20
C THR A 382 -23.09 -7.15 15.22
N GLN A 383 -24.22 -6.44 15.19
CA GLN A 383 -24.58 -5.44 16.21
C GLN A 383 -24.79 -6.07 17.60
N ILE A 384 -25.43 -7.25 17.68
CA ILE A 384 -25.58 -8.01 18.93
C ILE A 384 -24.21 -8.49 19.44
N ALA A 385 -23.39 -9.08 18.57
CA ALA A 385 -22.05 -9.55 18.91
C ALA A 385 -21.14 -8.41 19.41
N LEU A 386 -21.28 -7.20 18.84
CA LEU A 386 -20.59 -6.00 19.32
C LEU A 386 -21.05 -5.64 20.75
N GLN A 387 -22.36 -5.55 21.02
CA GLN A 387 -22.83 -5.27 22.38
C GLN A 387 -22.40 -6.35 23.40
N GLU A 388 -22.32 -7.61 22.99
CA GLU A 388 -21.76 -8.66 23.83
C GLU A 388 -20.26 -8.46 24.11
N ALA A 389 -19.47 -8.09 23.10
CA ALA A 389 -18.05 -7.79 23.27
C ALA A 389 -17.83 -6.58 24.19
N GLU A 390 -18.68 -5.55 24.11
CA GLU A 390 -18.67 -4.41 25.03
C GLU A 390 -19.03 -4.80 26.46
N ARG A 391 -20.09 -5.60 26.67
CA ARG A 391 -20.43 -6.15 27.99
C ARG A 391 -19.28 -6.96 28.58
N LYS A 392 -18.68 -7.87 27.79
CA LYS A 392 -17.52 -8.69 28.20
C LYS A 392 -16.30 -7.83 28.54
N ARG A 393 -15.99 -6.79 27.75
CA ARG A 393 -14.93 -5.79 28.03
C ARG A 393 -15.15 -5.12 29.39
N ASP A 394 -16.37 -4.68 29.67
CA ASP A 394 -16.68 -3.92 30.88
C ASP A 394 -16.77 -4.83 32.12
N GLU A 395 -17.16 -6.10 31.97
CA GLU A 395 -16.95 -7.15 32.97
C GLU A 395 -15.47 -7.38 33.28
N PHE A 396 -14.61 -7.56 32.26
CA PHE A 396 -13.17 -7.74 32.46
C PHE A 396 -12.55 -6.54 33.17
N LYS A 397 -12.96 -5.31 32.81
CA LYS A 397 -12.58 -4.07 33.49
C LYS A 397 -13.02 -4.08 34.96
N GLY A 398 -14.24 -4.53 35.27
CA GLY A 398 -14.71 -4.69 36.65
C GLY A 398 -13.88 -5.71 37.46
N ARG A 399 -13.61 -6.88 36.88
CA ARG A 399 -12.76 -7.93 37.51
C ARG A 399 -11.32 -7.45 37.72
N ALA A 400 -10.76 -6.68 36.78
CA ALA A 400 -9.44 -6.05 36.92
C ALA A 400 -9.42 -4.97 38.02
N GLN A 401 -10.48 -4.16 38.13
CA GLN A 401 -10.59 -3.16 39.21
C GLN A 401 -10.76 -3.81 40.59
N GLU A 402 -11.54 -4.88 40.69
CA GLU A 402 -11.73 -5.62 41.96
C GLU A 402 -10.46 -6.35 42.40
N THR A 403 -9.73 -7.01 41.49
CA THR A 403 -8.43 -7.61 41.82
C THR A 403 -7.41 -6.55 42.25
N VAL A 404 -7.36 -5.39 41.59
CA VAL A 404 -6.54 -4.24 42.05
C VAL A 404 -6.99 -3.74 43.44
N ARG A 405 -8.29 -3.75 43.75
CA ARG A 405 -8.80 -3.42 45.09
C ARG A 405 -8.34 -4.44 46.14
N GLN A 406 -8.40 -5.73 45.82
CA GLN A 406 -7.93 -6.82 46.68
C GLN A 406 -6.43 -6.74 46.95
N TRP A 407 -5.60 -6.52 45.92
CA TRP A 407 -4.16 -6.29 46.09
C TRP A 407 -3.87 -5.06 46.95
N LYS A 408 -4.57 -3.93 46.75
CA LYS A 408 -4.45 -2.74 47.60
C LYS A 408 -4.85 -3.01 49.06
N MET A 409 -5.83 -3.87 49.31
CA MET A 409 -6.18 -4.30 50.67
C MET A 409 -5.11 -5.22 51.27
N LYS A 410 -4.55 -6.17 50.50
CA LYS A 410 -3.51 -7.07 51.00
C LYS A 410 -2.19 -6.33 51.27
N VAL A 411 -1.81 -5.34 50.46
CA VAL A 411 -0.69 -4.43 50.76
C VAL A 411 -0.93 -3.72 52.10
N LYS A 412 -2.11 -3.10 52.30
CA LYS A 412 -2.47 -2.46 53.59
C LYS A 412 -2.58 -3.43 54.78
N GLN A 413 -2.78 -4.71 54.54
CA GLN A 413 -2.70 -5.74 55.58
C GLN A 413 -1.23 -6.06 55.90
N LEU A 414 -0.39 -6.25 54.88
CA LEU A 414 1.03 -6.56 55.02
C LEU A 414 1.80 -5.40 55.69
N GLU A 415 1.48 -4.15 55.37
CA GLU A 415 1.99 -2.95 56.07
C GLU A 415 1.72 -3.04 57.59
N ARG A 416 0.48 -3.36 57.98
CA ARG A 416 0.09 -3.56 59.39
C ARG A 416 0.64 -4.84 60.02
N GLU A 417 1.07 -5.81 59.23
CA GLU A 417 1.76 -7.02 59.69
C GLU A 417 3.22 -6.68 60.00
N VAL A 418 3.92 -6.02 59.07
CA VAL A 418 5.26 -5.46 59.25
C VAL A 418 5.33 -4.53 60.47
N ASP A 419 4.39 -3.59 60.61
CA ASP A 419 4.41 -2.67 61.75
C ASP A 419 4.12 -3.37 63.08
N ARG A 420 3.25 -4.39 63.12
CA ARG A 420 3.09 -5.23 64.32
C ARG A 420 4.37 -6.00 64.64
N HIS A 421 5.08 -6.52 63.65
CA HIS A 421 6.37 -7.18 63.86
C HIS A 421 7.43 -6.20 64.38
N LYS A 422 7.50 -4.95 63.89
CA LYS A 422 8.38 -3.90 64.45
C LYS A 422 8.06 -3.62 65.92
N HIS A 423 6.78 -3.46 66.28
CA HIS A 423 6.39 -3.23 67.67
C HIS A 423 6.72 -4.42 68.57
N GLY A 424 6.48 -5.65 68.12
CA GLY A 424 6.86 -6.87 68.85
C GLY A 424 8.39 -7.02 69.02
N ALA A 425 9.17 -6.74 67.98
CA ALA A 425 10.63 -6.73 68.05
C ALA A 425 11.16 -5.67 69.03
N ASN A 426 10.60 -4.46 69.00
CA ASN A 426 10.96 -3.39 69.94
C ASN A 426 10.61 -3.76 71.40
N GLN A 427 9.48 -4.42 71.64
CA GLN A 427 9.11 -4.93 72.97
C GLN A 427 10.05 -6.05 73.46
N LEU A 428 10.44 -6.97 72.57
CA LEU A 428 11.43 -8.01 72.88
C LEU A 428 12.81 -7.40 73.16
N MET A 429 13.23 -6.38 72.41
CA MET A 429 14.47 -5.66 72.62
C MET A 429 14.49 -4.95 73.99
N GLN A 430 13.42 -4.21 74.33
CA GLN A 430 13.26 -3.56 75.64
C GLN A 430 13.24 -4.57 76.80
N ARG A 431 12.60 -5.73 76.62
CA ARG A 431 12.62 -6.81 77.61
C ARG A 431 14.00 -7.45 77.76
N ASN A 432 14.77 -7.56 76.68
CA ASN A 432 16.15 -8.04 76.74
C ASN A 432 17.06 -7.03 77.45
N GLU A 433 16.89 -5.73 77.19
CA GLU A 433 17.58 -4.64 77.88
C GLU A 433 17.27 -4.61 79.39
N GLN A 434 16.04 -4.95 79.79
CA GLN A 434 15.67 -5.14 81.19
C GLN A 434 16.38 -6.35 81.82
N LEU A 435 16.38 -7.50 81.15
CA LEU A 435 17.06 -8.71 81.62
C LEU A 435 18.58 -8.53 81.75
N VAL A 436 19.23 -7.78 80.86
CA VAL A 436 20.66 -7.43 80.99
C VAL A 436 20.89 -6.62 82.28
N LYS A 437 20.06 -5.61 82.56
CA LYS A 437 20.17 -4.80 83.79
C LYS A 437 19.87 -5.61 85.05
N GLU A 438 18.95 -6.55 85.00
CA GLU A 438 18.71 -7.51 86.10
C GLU A 438 19.92 -8.43 86.35
N LEU A 439 20.56 -8.92 85.29
CA LEU A 439 21.80 -9.71 85.39
C LEU A 439 22.99 -8.88 85.92
N GLU A 440 23.11 -7.62 85.51
CA GLU A 440 24.13 -6.68 86.03
C GLU A 440 23.91 -6.38 87.52
N ASN A 441 22.66 -6.11 87.93
CA ASN A 441 22.29 -5.93 89.34
C ASN A 441 22.60 -7.19 90.17
N HIS A 442 22.26 -8.39 89.67
CA HIS A 442 22.60 -9.64 90.36
C HIS A 442 24.11 -9.90 90.40
N ARG A 443 24.88 -9.51 89.37
CA ARG A 443 26.34 -9.59 89.38
C ARG A 443 26.97 -8.66 90.43
N GLN A 444 26.43 -7.45 90.58
CA GLN A 444 26.83 -6.51 91.65
C GLN A 444 26.46 -7.05 93.05
N GLN A 445 25.25 -7.62 93.20
CA GLN A 445 24.78 -8.23 94.44
C GLN A 445 25.64 -9.45 94.84
N LEU A 446 26.01 -10.30 93.88
CA LEU A 446 26.92 -11.43 94.07
C LEU A 446 28.32 -10.95 94.48
N HIS A 447 28.84 -9.89 93.85
CA HIS A 447 30.11 -9.29 94.23
C HIS A 447 30.09 -8.74 95.67
N HIS A 448 29.02 -8.05 96.07
CA HIS A 448 28.87 -7.54 97.44
C HIS A 448 28.77 -8.67 98.48
N SER A 449 27.97 -9.71 98.21
CA SER A 449 27.90 -10.91 99.06
C SER A 449 29.26 -11.63 99.12
N GLY A 450 29.97 -11.70 97.99
CA GLY A 450 31.34 -12.18 97.89
C GLY A 450 32.28 -11.44 98.84
N MET A 451 32.29 -10.10 98.83
CA MET A 451 33.14 -9.30 99.73
C MET A 451 32.81 -9.50 101.22
N GLN A 452 31.52 -9.66 101.58
CA GLN A 452 31.12 -9.96 102.96
C GLN A 452 31.60 -11.36 103.39
N MET A 453 31.40 -12.36 102.53
CA MET A 453 31.94 -13.71 102.73
C MET A 453 33.46 -13.70 102.82
N GLU A 454 34.16 -12.91 102.01
CA GLU A 454 35.63 -12.85 102.00
C GLU A 454 36.20 -12.26 103.30
N ASN A 455 35.45 -11.38 103.97
CA ASN A 455 35.84 -10.86 105.29
C ASN A 455 35.61 -11.90 106.39
N MET A 456 34.43 -12.54 106.45
CA MET A 456 34.17 -13.58 107.46
C MET A 456 35.02 -14.85 107.23
N LYS A 457 35.32 -15.20 105.98
CA LYS A 457 36.32 -16.23 105.62
C LYS A 457 37.73 -15.86 106.08
N ARG A 458 38.08 -14.58 106.19
CA ARG A 458 39.40 -14.14 106.67
C ARG A 458 39.49 -14.25 108.18
N GLU A 459 38.48 -13.76 108.90
CA GLU A 459 38.42 -13.84 110.37
C GLU A 459 38.30 -15.29 110.86
N LEU A 460 37.46 -16.11 110.21
CA LEU A 460 37.43 -17.55 110.41
C LEU A 460 38.72 -18.22 109.91
N GLY A 461 39.29 -17.71 108.82
CA GLY A 461 40.49 -18.22 108.17
C GLY A 461 41.75 -18.04 109.01
N ASP A 462 41.92 -16.93 109.73
CA ASP A 462 43.04 -16.69 110.64
C ASP A 462 42.94 -17.59 111.88
N ALA A 463 41.73 -17.75 112.43
CA ALA A 463 41.46 -18.64 113.57
C ALA A 463 41.60 -20.13 113.20
N LEU A 464 41.19 -20.50 111.99
CA LEU A 464 41.43 -21.84 111.45
C LEU A 464 42.90 -22.02 111.07
N ALA A 465 43.58 -21.06 110.45
CA ALA A 465 44.94 -21.22 109.90
C ALA A 465 45.96 -21.73 110.92
N VAL A 466 45.85 -21.36 112.20
CA VAL A 466 46.76 -21.85 113.25
C VAL A 466 46.54 -23.34 113.57
N ARG A 467 45.28 -23.81 113.55
CA ARG A 467 44.89 -25.18 113.90
C ARG A 467 44.89 -26.10 112.69
N ALA A 468 44.37 -25.57 111.58
CA ALA A 468 44.59 -26.05 110.24
C ALA A 468 46.09 -26.26 110.01
N ALA A 469 47.01 -25.30 110.04
CA ALA A 469 48.41 -25.53 109.63
C ALA A 469 49.14 -26.75 110.24
N GLN A 470 48.64 -27.33 111.34
CA GLN A 470 49.05 -28.65 111.85
C GLN A 470 48.18 -29.80 111.30
N ASP A 471 46.86 -29.79 111.49
CA ASP A 471 45.95 -30.83 110.96
C ASP A 471 45.94 -30.87 109.41
N GLU A 472 45.85 -29.71 108.79
CA GLU A 472 46.02 -29.37 107.37
C GLU A 472 47.38 -29.77 106.81
N GLN A 473 48.44 -30.00 107.59
CA GLN A 473 49.67 -30.53 106.98
C GLN A 473 49.52 -32.03 106.61
N LEU A 474 48.68 -32.76 107.35
CA LEU A 474 48.28 -34.14 107.06
C LEU A 474 47.06 -34.16 106.14
N ARG A 475 46.04 -33.36 106.47
CA ARG A 475 44.82 -33.21 105.66
C ARG A 475 45.15 -32.68 104.27
N LEU A 476 46.11 -31.76 104.07
CA LEU A 476 46.57 -31.38 102.73
C LEU A 476 47.17 -32.55 101.96
N LYS A 477 47.76 -33.59 102.57
CA LYS A 477 48.26 -34.71 101.77
C LYS A 477 47.10 -35.59 101.30
N ASP A 478 46.11 -35.86 102.13
CA ASP A 478 44.89 -36.57 101.71
C ASP A 478 43.95 -35.71 100.84
N VAL A 479 43.96 -34.39 101.01
CA VAL A 479 43.12 -33.42 100.28
C VAL A 479 43.80 -32.96 99.00
N GLU A 480 45.11 -32.79 98.91
CA GLU A 480 45.82 -32.73 97.63
C GLU A 480 45.56 -34.03 96.84
N ILE A 481 45.61 -35.20 97.49
CA ILE A 481 45.25 -36.47 96.84
C ILE A 481 43.76 -36.53 96.42
N ASN A 482 42.83 -35.99 97.20
CA ASN A 482 41.39 -36.06 96.90
C ASN A 482 40.87 -34.91 96.02
N GLU A 483 41.52 -33.75 96.04
CA GLU A 483 41.36 -32.65 95.09
C GLU A 483 42.01 -33.03 93.77
N LEU A 484 43.21 -33.61 93.72
CA LEU A 484 43.75 -34.18 92.47
C LEU A 484 42.89 -35.35 91.95
N LYS A 485 42.12 -36.04 92.80
CA LYS A 485 41.06 -36.97 92.33
C LYS A 485 39.82 -36.24 91.84
N SER A 486 39.33 -35.20 92.53
CA SER A 486 38.17 -34.42 92.06
C SER A 486 38.50 -33.68 90.79
N VAL A 487 39.55 -32.85 90.77
CA VAL A 487 40.12 -32.20 89.58
C VAL A 487 40.36 -33.21 88.46
N ARG A 488 40.86 -34.43 88.71
CA ARG A 488 40.89 -35.44 87.63
C ARG A 488 39.49 -35.87 87.18
N MET A 489 38.54 -36.13 88.09
CA MET A 489 37.15 -36.48 87.74
C MET A 489 36.38 -35.33 87.09
N ASP A 490 36.73 -34.08 87.38
CA ASP A 490 36.17 -32.85 86.85
C ASP A 490 36.80 -32.54 85.49
N MET A 491 38.12 -32.68 85.32
CA MET A 491 38.78 -32.74 84.02
C MET A 491 38.27 -33.92 83.18
N ASP A 492 37.97 -35.08 83.77
CA ASP A 492 37.35 -36.22 83.07
C ASP A 492 35.89 -35.91 82.69
N ARG A 493 35.18 -35.02 83.41
CA ARG A 493 33.84 -34.50 83.03
C ARG A 493 34.01 -33.51 81.90
N GLU A 494 34.84 -32.48 82.06
CA GLU A 494 35.14 -31.48 81.03
C GLU A 494 35.68 -32.11 79.74
N VAL A 495 36.53 -33.14 79.80
CA VAL A 495 37.00 -33.90 78.62
C VAL A 495 35.87 -34.72 77.97
N ARG A 496 34.85 -35.16 78.72
CA ARG A 496 33.65 -35.79 78.14
C ARG A 496 32.71 -34.73 77.57
N ASP A 497 32.48 -33.63 78.27
CA ASP A 497 31.55 -32.58 77.86
C ASP A 497 32.10 -31.84 76.64
N THR A 498 33.40 -31.48 76.63
CA THR A 498 34.10 -30.95 75.45
C THR A 498 34.15 -31.96 74.30
N ARG A 499 34.24 -33.27 74.55
CA ARG A 499 34.02 -34.28 73.50
C ARG A 499 32.58 -34.23 72.97
N THR A 500 31.55 -34.20 73.81
CA THR A 500 30.17 -34.08 73.30
C THR A 500 29.90 -32.74 72.59
N VAL A 501 30.64 -31.69 72.91
CA VAL A 501 30.61 -30.41 72.16
C VAL A 501 31.38 -30.54 70.84
N ALA A 502 32.54 -31.21 70.82
CA ALA A 502 33.25 -31.53 69.58
C ALA A 502 32.40 -32.42 68.66
N ASP A 503 31.82 -33.51 69.16
CA ASP A 503 30.88 -34.37 68.45
C ASP A 503 29.71 -33.56 67.84
N ARG A 504 29.15 -32.61 68.59
CA ARG A 504 28.10 -31.70 68.08
C ARG A 504 28.63 -30.78 66.99
N LEU A 505 29.79 -30.16 67.18
CA LEU A 505 30.42 -29.27 66.21
C LEU A 505 30.86 -30.03 64.94
N GLU A 506 31.27 -31.30 65.05
CA GLU A 506 31.56 -32.18 63.91
C GLU A 506 30.27 -32.56 63.16
N ASN A 507 29.16 -32.82 63.86
CA ASN A 507 27.85 -33.03 63.23
C ASN A 507 27.28 -31.74 62.59
N GLU A 508 27.48 -30.58 63.22
CA GLU A 508 27.11 -29.27 62.66
C GLU A 508 27.99 -28.94 61.44
N LEU A 509 29.29 -29.23 61.49
CA LEU A 509 30.21 -29.12 60.36
C LEU A 509 29.81 -30.08 59.22
N HIS A 510 29.48 -31.35 59.52
CA HIS A 510 29.09 -32.32 58.51
C HIS A 510 27.74 -31.98 57.85
N THR A 511 26.77 -31.47 58.62
CA THR A 511 25.50 -30.96 58.06
C THR A 511 25.69 -29.64 57.31
N ALA A 512 26.63 -28.78 57.70
CA ALA A 512 27.00 -27.58 56.94
C ALA A 512 27.73 -27.95 55.62
N GLN A 513 28.64 -28.91 55.63
CA GLN A 513 29.30 -29.46 54.44
C GLN A 513 28.27 -30.09 53.49
N SER A 514 27.29 -30.82 54.02
CA SER A 514 26.21 -31.42 53.23
C SER A 514 25.32 -30.36 52.55
N ARG A 515 24.94 -29.31 53.29
CA ARG A 515 24.22 -28.15 52.73
C ARG A 515 25.06 -27.40 51.69
N LEU A 516 26.35 -27.24 51.92
CA LEU A 516 27.28 -26.61 50.97
C LEU A 516 27.38 -27.43 49.68
N ALA A 517 27.51 -28.76 49.78
CA ALA A 517 27.54 -29.65 48.63
C ALA A 517 26.25 -29.53 47.79
N MET A 518 25.08 -29.60 48.43
CA MET A 518 23.79 -29.37 47.75
C MET A 518 23.73 -27.99 47.10
N ALA A 519 24.13 -26.93 47.81
CA ALA A 519 24.14 -25.57 47.27
C ALA A 519 25.11 -25.41 46.07
N THR A 520 26.26 -26.11 46.06
CA THR A 520 27.17 -26.12 44.91
C THR A 520 26.61 -26.88 43.71
N GLU A 521 25.87 -27.98 43.94
CA GLU A 521 25.19 -28.73 42.88
C GLU A 521 24.00 -27.95 42.30
N GLU A 522 23.26 -27.22 43.14
CA GLU A 522 22.24 -26.27 42.69
C GLU A 522 22.86 -25.11 41.91
N ARG A 523 24.02 -24.60 42.34
CA ARG A 523 24.76 -23.55 41.63
C ARG A 523 25.19 -24.02 40.23
N SER A 524 25.78 -25.21 40.10
CA SER A 524 26.18 -25.74 38.79
C SER A 524 24.97 -25.97 37.87
N LYS A 525 23.85 -26.49 38.39
CA LYS A 525 22.59 -26.62 37.65
C LYS A 525 21.96 -25.28 37.25
N ILE A 526 22.33 -24.17 37.89
CA ILE A 526 21.92 -22.81 37.48
C ILE A 526 22.91 -22.26 36.45
N GLU A 527 24.21 -22.47 36.62
CA GLU A 527 25.26 -22.11 35.65
C GLU A 527 25.06 -22.81 34.29
N GLU A 528 24.71 -24.10 34.28
CA GLU A 528 24.32 -24.86 33.09
C GLU A 528 23.09 -24.27 32.39
N LYS A 529 22.03 -23.94 33.16
CA LYS A 529 20.80 -23.34 32.62
C LYS A 529 21.04 -21.93 32.08
N PHE A 530 21.89 -21.15 32.74
CA PHE A 530 22.29 -19.83 32.28
C PHE A 530 23.05 -19.94 30.95
N SER A 531 24.04 -20.83 30.88
CA SER A 531 24.82 -21.11 29.66
C SER A 531 23.92 -21.56 28.50
N ALA A 532 22.92 -22.41 28.77
CA ALA A 532 21.95 -22.86 27.78
C ALA A 532 21.01 -21.72 27.31
N LEU A 533 20.59 -20.84 28.23
CA LEU A 533 19.79 -19.65 27.89
C LEU A 533 20.59 -18.61 27.10
N GLU A 534 21.87 -18.43 27.41
CA GLU A 534 22.78 -17.53 26.72
C GLU A 534 23.08 -18.02 25.28
N ALA A 535 23.32 -19.33 25.11
CA ALA A 535 23.43 -19.95 23.79
C ALA A 535 22.12 -19.83 22.98
N ALA A 536 20.96 -20.04 23.62
CA ALA A 536 19.66 -19.85 22.97
C ALA A 536 19.38 -18.39 22.61
N HIS A 537 19.81 -17.43 23.44
CA HIS A 537 19.73 -15.99 23.16
C HIS A 537 20.59 -15.63 21.95
N LEU A 538 21.84 -16.10 21.88
CA LEU A 538 22.72 -15.86 20.74
C LEU A 538 22.13 -16.41 19.44
N LEU A 539 21.60 -17.65 19.45
CA LEU A 539 20.91 -18.22 18.29
C LEU A 539 19.67 -17.43 17.86
N ALA A 540 18.86 -16.95 18.81
CA ALA A 540 17.71 -16.10 18.51
C ALA A 540 18.12 -14.70 18.01
N GLN A 541 19.24 -14.16 18.50
CA GLN A 541 19.82 -12.90 18.05
C GLN A 541 20.36 -13.01 16.62
N ASP A 542 21.03 -14.12 16.27
CA ASP A 542 21.49 -14.37 14.90
C ASP A 542 20.33 -14.58 13.93
N GLN A 543 19.27 -15.29 14.33
CA GLN A 543 18.02 -15.38 13.55
C GLN A 543 17.37 -14.01 13.36
N ALA A 544 17.34 -13.15 14.38
CA ALA A 544 16.84 -11.79 14.27
C ALA A 544 17.72 -10.92 13.33
N ASN A 545 19.04 -11.10 13.35
CA ASN A 545 19.97 -10.43 12.45
C ASN A 545 19.77 -10.88 10.98
N GLN A 546 19.59 -12.19 10.75
CA GLN A 546 19.27 -12.76 9.43
C GLN A 546 17.95 -12.18 8.89
N LEU A 547 16.88 -12.22 9.68
CA LEU A 547 15.59 -11.64 9.30
C LEU A 547 15.66 -10.11 9.05
N GLN A 548 16.51 -9.38 9.78
CA GLN A 548 16.79 -7.97 9.49
C GLN A 548 17.57 -7.77 8.18
N GLN A 549 18.45 -8.70 7.80
CA GLN A 549 19.15 -8.65 6.53
C GLN A 549 18.21 -8.98 5.37
N GLU A 550 17.43 -10.07 5.45
CA GLU A 550 16.39 -10.41 4.47
C GLU A 550 15.40 -9.24 4.28
N LEU A 551 14.99 -8.56 5.36
CA LEU A 551 14.10 -7.40 5.27
C LEU A 551 14.78 -6.20 4.58
N LYS A 552 16.09 -5.98 4.75
CA LYS A 552 16.85 -4.97 4.00
C LYS A 552 16.95 -5.33 2.51
N GLU A 553 17.23 -6.59 2.20
CA GLU A 553 17.32 -7.09 0.82
C GLU A 553 15.96 -7.01 0.09
N LEU A 554 14.88 -7.45 0.74
CA LEU A 554 13.50 -7.27 0.26
C LEU A 554 13.11 -5.79 0.11
N SER A 555 13.59 -4.91 1.00
CA SER A 555 13.40 -3.45 0.87
C SER A 555 14.15 -2.88 -0.35
N SER A 556 15.37 -3.35 -0.62
CA SER A 556 16.14 -2.99 -1.82
C SER A 556 15.45 -3.47 -3.10
N ILE A 557 15.02 -4.73 -3.15
CA ILE A 557 14.25 -5.29 -4.27
C ILE A 557 12.94 -4.51 -4.48
N LYS A 558 12.24 -4.12 -3.40
CA LYS A 558 11.05 -3.27 -3.47
C LYS A 558 11.35 -1.88 -4.01
N ALA A 559 12.47 -1.27 -3.63
CA ALA A 559 12.91 0.03 -4.14
C ALA A 559 13.27 -0.05 -5.63
N GLU A 560 13.97 -1.10 -6.06
CA GLU A 560 14.25 -1.36 -7.48
C GLU A 560 12.96 -1.57 -8.29
N LEU A 561 12.01 -2.36 -7.78
CA LEU A 561 10.74 -2.60 -8.47
C LEU A 561 9.90 -1.32 -8.54
N ALA A 562 9.93 -0.46 -7.52
CA ALA A 562 9.32 0.86 -7.56
C ALA A 562 10.00 1.79 -8.59
N GLY A 563 11.33 1.76 -8.69
CA GLY A 563 12.09 2.46 -9.73
C GLY A 563 11.72 1.99 -11.14
N LYS A 564 11.75 0.68 -11.39
CA LYS A 564 11.34 0.04 -12.65
C LYS A 564 9.88 0.35 -13.00
N LEU A 565 8.99 0.43 -12.01
CA LEU A 565 7.59 0.86 -12.20
C LEU A 565 7.50 2.36 -12.54
N SER A 566 8.30 3.21 -11.91
CA SER A 566 8.38 4.64 -12.24
C SER A 566 8.89 4.88 -13.66
N GLU A 567 9.96 4.18 -14.05
CA GLU A 567 10.50 4.23 -15.42
C GLU A 567 9.50 3.76 -16.47
N THR A 568 8.81 2.65 -16.23
CA THR A 568 7.82 2.11 -17.18
C THR A 568 6.59 3.00 -17.26
N ASN A 569 6.16 3.63 -16.16
CA ASN A 569 5.13 4.68 -16.19
C ASN A 569 5.58 5.93 -16.95
N GLY A 570 6.85 6.36 -16.83
CA GLY A 570 7.44 7.42 -17.64
C GLY A 570 7.41 7.09 -19.13
N LYS A 571 7.97 5.93 -19.51
CA LYS A 571 7.95 5.42 -20.88
C LYS A 571 6.52 5.31 -21.45
N VAL A 572 5.53 4.92 -20.63
CA VAL A 572 4.11 4.90 -21.02
C VAL A 572 3.52 6.31 -21.16
N HIS A 573 3.97 7.29 -20.37
CA HIS A 573 3.60 8.70 -20.56
C HIS A 573 4.16 9.24 -21.88
N ASP A 574 5.44 9.00 -22.17
CA ASP A 574 6.11 9.43 -23.40
C ASP A 574 5.48 8.79 -24.64
N MET A 575 5.13 7.49 -24.55
CA MET A 575 4.38 6.80 -25.60
C MET A 575 2.96 7.38 -25.78
N ARG A 576 2.28 7.80 -24.71
CA ARG A 576 0.98 8.50 -24.82
C ARG A 576 1.13 9.89 -25.42
N GLN A 577 2.18 10.65 -25.08
CA GLN A 577 2.45 11.96 -25.69
C GLN A 577 2.75 11.81 -27.18
N THR A 578 3.66 10.92 -27.57
CA THR A 578 3.98 10.68 -28.98
C THR A 578 2.78 10.17 -29.79
N ILE A 579 1.93 9.31 -29.20
CA ILE A 579 0.63 8.92 -29.81
C ILE A 579 -0.29 10.14 -29.98
N ASN A 580 -0.39 11.04 -29.00
CA ASN A 580 -1.20 12.26 -29.11
C ASN A 580 -0.68 13.21 -30.19
N GLU A 581 0.64 13.43 -30.27
CA GLU A 581 1.26 14.22 -31.32
C GLU A 581 1.06 13.59 -32.71
N LEU A 582 1.17 12.27 -32.83
CA LEU A 582 0.88 11.55 -34.07
C LEU A 582 -0.58 11.71 -34.48
N HIS A 583 -1.54 11.68 -33.55
CA HIS A 583 -2.94 11.99 -33.84
C HIS A 583 -3.16 13.47 -34.23
N VAL A 584 -2.32 14.41 -33.78
CA VAL A 584 -2.36 15.82 -34.24
C VAL A 584 -1.80 15.93 -35.66
N ARG A 585 -0.64 15.31 -35.94
CA ARG A 585 -0.02 15.25 -37.27
C ARG A 585 -0.93 14.57 -38.30
N GLU A 586 -1.58 13.48 -37.92
CA GLU A 586 -2.53 12.75 -38.76
C GLU A 586 -3.79 13.58 -39.05
N ARG A 587 -4.31 14.34 -38.07
CA ARG A 587 -5.42 15.28 -38.28
C ARG A 587 -5.02 16.43 -39.21
N ALA A 588 -3.84 17.02 -39.04
CA ALA A 588 -3.33 18.05 -39.94
C ALA A 588 -3.23 17.53 -41.38
N ALA A 589 -2.59 16.37 -41.59
CA ALA A 589 -2.50 15.74 -42.91
C ALA A 589 -3.86 15.37 -43.52
N LYS A 590 -4.87 15.02 -42.69
CA LYS A 590 -6.25 14.79 -43.15
C LYS A 590 -6.95 16.09 -43.59
N GLU A 591 -6.74 17.21 -42.91
CA GLU A 591 -7.28 18.50 -43.36
C GLU A 591 -6.54 19.05 -44.60
N GLU A 592 -5.22 18.85 -44.71
CA GLU A 592 -4.45 19.13 -45.93
C GLU A 592 -4.96 18.28 -47.12
N ALA A 593 -5.17 16.98 -46.92
CA ALA A 593 -5.74 16.10 -47.94
C ALA A 593 -7.17 16.53 -48.36
N LYS A 594 -8.01 16.98 -47.42
CA LYS A 594 -9.32 17.57 -47.72
C LYS A 594 -9.20 18.89 -48.50
N LEU A 595 -8.22 19.73 -48.16
CA LEU A 595 -7.96 20.99 -48.87
C LEU A 595 -7.56 20.73 -50.32
N VAL A 596 -6.59 19.84 -50.55
CA VAL A 596 -6.14 19.43 -51.88
C VAL A 596 -7.25 18.72 -52.67
N HIS A 597 -8.06 17.89 -52.02
CA HIS A 597 -9.22 17.27 -52.66
C HIS A 597 -10.26 18.31 -53.11
N ARG A 598 -10.51 19.34 -52.29
CA ARG A 598 -11.42 20.45 -52.64
C ARG A 598 -10.87 21.27 -53.82
N GLN A 599 -9.58 21.63 -53.76
CA GLN A 599 -8.89 22.32 -54.87
C GLN A 599 -8.96 21.51 -56.17
N LEU A 600 -8.72 20.19 -56.12
CA LEU A 600 -8.89 19.31 -57.29
C LEU A 600 -10.34 19.24 -57.78
N GLY A 601 -11.33 19.37 -56.90
CA GLY A 601 -12.74 19.54 -57.27
C GLY A 601 -13.01 20.87 -57.97
N GLU A 602 -12.48 21.97 -57.43
CA GLU A 602 -12.61 23.32 -57.98
C GLU A 602 -11.90 23.49 -59.34
N GLU A 603 -10.72 22.89 -59.53
CA GLU A 603 -10.02 22.83 -60.83
C GLU A 603 -10.80 21.98 -61.84
N ARG A 604 -11.31 20.79 -61.43
CA ARG A 604 -12.15 19.95 -62.30
C ARG A 604 -13.44 20.66 -62.71
N GLN A 605 -14.06 21.40 -61.80
CA GLN A 605 -15.27 22.18 -62.09
C GLN A 605 -14.97 23.35 -63.03
N ARG A 606 -13.85 24.06 -62.83
CA ARG A 606 -13.39 25.10 -63.76
C ARG A 606 -13.14 24.53 -65.16
N HIS A 607 -12.37 23.45 -65.28
CA HIS A 607 -12.14 22.78 -66.57
C HIS A 607 -13.41 22.21 -67.22
N GLN A 608 -14.40 21.77 -66.43
CA GLN A 608 -15.71 21.36 -66.97
C GLN A 608 -16.45 22.57 -67.57
N VAL A 609 -16.51 23.70 -66.86
CA VAL A 609 -17.14 24.94 -67.33
C VAL A 609 -16.40 25.52 -68.54
N GLU A 610 -15.06 25.51 -68.55
CA GLU A 610 -14.25 25.88 -69.71
C GLU A 610 -14.54 24.95 -70.91
N SER A 611 -14.65 23.64 -70.68
CA SER A 611 -14.99 22.67 -71.73
C SER A 611 -16.41 22.87 -72.28
N GLU A 612 -17.37 23.26 -71.45
CA GLU A 612 -18.74 23.57 -71.86
C GLU A 612 -18.83 24.92 -72.59
N SER A 613 -18.10 25.93 -72.13
CA SER A 613 -17.97 27.23 -72.80
C SER A 613 -17.31 27.07 -74.19
N LEU A 614 -16.20 26.33 -74.30
CA LEU A 614 -15.56 26.04 -75.58
C LEU A 614 -16.44 25.21 -76.52
N LYS A 615 -17.26 24.26 -76.00
CA LYS A 615 -18.27 23.57 -76.80
C LYS A 615 -19.36 24.52 -77.32
N HIS A 616 -19.75 25.52 -76.51
CA HIS A 616 -20.70 26.55 -76.91
C HIS A 616 -20.11 27.46 -78.00
N GLU A 617 -18.90 27.98 -77.81
CA GLU A 617 -18.18 28.77 -78.82
C GLU A 617 -17.98 28.01 -80.13
N VAL A 618 -17.58 26.73 -80.07
CA VAL A 618 -17.44 25.88 -81.26
C VAL A 618 -18.78 25.66 -81.97
N ASN A 619 -19.90 25.57 -81.24
CA ASN A 619 -21.23 25.50 -81.86
C ASN A 619 -21.67 26.86 -82.44
N GLU A 620 -21.39 27.99 -81.77
CA GLU A 620 -21.61 29.31 -82.37
C GLU A 620 -20.79 29.51 -83.65
N VAL A 621 -19.50 29.14 -83.64
CA VAL A 621 -18.63 29.22 -84.82
C VAL A 621 -19.21 28.40 -85.96
N LYS A 622 -19.63 27.14 -85.72
CA LYS A 622 -20.31 26.32 -86.74
C LYS A 622 -21.60 26.97 -87.26
N VAL A 623 -22.41 27.58 -86.39
CA VAL A 623 -23.63 28.30 -86.81
C VAL A 623 -23.30 29.54 -87.63
N ARG A 624 -22.28 30.31 -87.23
CA ARG A 624 -21.78 31.50 -87.96
C ARG A 624 -21.21 31.11 -89.32
N GLU A 625 -20.38 30.06 -89.39
CA GLU A 625 -19.84 29.51 -90.64
C GLU A 625 -20.96 28.96 -91.54
N ALA A 626 -21.96 28.27 -91.00
CA ALA A 626 -23.11 27.80 -91.78
C ALA A 626 -23.90 28.97 -92.40
N HIS A 627 -24.09 30.08 -91.65
CA HIS A 627 -24.70 31.29 -92.19
C HIS A 627 -23.82 31.93 -93.28
N VAL A 628 -22.51 32.05 -93.05
CA VAL A 628 -21.56 32.59 -94.05
C VAL A 628 -21.53 31.73 -95.32
N MET A 629 -21.54 30.41 -95.20
CA MET A 629 -21.62 29.48 -96.33
C MET A 629 -22.96 29.59 -97.07
N GLN A 630 -24.08 29.76 -96.36
CA GLN A 630 -25.38 30.01 -96.99
C GLN A 630 -25.43 31.39 -97.69
N ASP A 631 -24.79 32.41 -97.11
CA ASP A 631 -24.60 33.73 -97.72
C ASP A 631 -23.74 33.66 -98.99
N ILE A 632 -22.65 32.89 -98.97
CA ILE A 632 -21.79 32.63 -100.14
C ILE A 632 -22.59 31.89 -101.22
N GLN A 633 -23.37 30.87 -100.87
CA GLN A 633 -24.28 30.21 -101.83
C GLN A 633 -25.33 31.18 -102.39
N ARG A 634 -25.91 32.07 -101.56
CA ARG A 634 -26.85 33.12 -102.00
C ARG A 634 -26.19 34.24 -102.83
N LYS A 635 -24.87 34.43 -102.72
CA LYS A 635 -24.07 35.31 -103.60
C LYS A 635 -23.72 34.60 -104.92
N MET A 636 -23.24 33.36 -104.87
CA MET A 636 -22.94 32.55 -106.05
C MET A 636 -24.16 32.32 -106.94
N LYS A 637 -25.34 32.03 -106.37
CA LYS A 637 -26.58 31.88 -107.15
C LYS A 637 -27.01 33.18 -107.84
N ARG A 638 -26.80 34.34 -107.20
CA ARG A 638 -27.05 35.66 -107.83
C ARG A 638 -26.06 35.95 -108.94
N GLY A 639 -24.76 35.82 -108.68
CA GLY A 639 -23.72 35.98 -109.70
C GLY A 639 -23.92 35.04 -110.89
N HIS A 640 -24.36 33.79 -110.66
CA HIS A 640 -24.67 32.86 -111.74
C HIS A 640 -25.84 33.34 -112.61
N ALA A 641 -26.92 33.83 -112.01
CA ALA A 641 -28.06 34.40 -112.73
C ALA A 641 -27.71 35.73 -113.43
N GLU A 642 -26.85 36.55 -112.83
CA GLU A 642 -26.31 37.78 -113.42
C GLU A 642 -25.46 37.45 -114.67
N TYR A 643 -24.54 36.48 -114.58
CA TYR A 643 -23.79 35.99 -115.73
C TYR A 643 -24.71 35.39 -116.80
N GLU A 644 -25.69 34.58 -116.43
CA GLU A 644 -26.63 33.98 -117.39
C GLU A 644 -27.50 35.03 -118.09
N ALA A 645 -27.89 36.11 -117.40
CA ALA A 645 -28.55 37.27 -118.00
C ALA A 645 -27.63 38.01 -118.98
N THR A 646 -26.34 38.24 -118.65
CA THR A 646 -25.39 38.85 -119.61
C THR A 646 -25.18 37.97 -120.85
N ILE A 647 -25.17 36.65 -120.69
CA ILE A 647 -25.09 35.69 -121.81
C ILE A 647 -26.36 35.74 -122.68
N GLN A 648 -27.53 36.04 -122.11
CA GLN A 648 -28.75 36.26 -122.89
C GLN A 648 -28.72 37.61 -123.63
N ALA A 649 -28.27 38.69 -123.00
CA ALA A 649 -28.09 39.99 -123.66
C ALA A 649 -27.12 39.91 -124.86
N LEU A 650 -25.94 39.31 -124.68
CA LEU A 650 -24.96 39.08 -125.76
C LEU A 650 -25.51 38.21 -126.91
N LYS A 651 -26.47 37.31 -126.63
CA LYS A 651 -27.18 36.55 -127.68
C LYS A 651 -28.17 37.40 -128.47
N MET A 652 -28.81 38.40 -127.83
CA MET A 652 -29.67 39.37 -128.50
C MET A 652 -28.84 40.31 -129.38
N GLU A 653 -27.78 40.90 -128.85
CA GLU A 653 -26.84 41.77 -129.60
C GLU A 653 -26.28 41.05 -130.85
N LEU A 654 -25.84 39.80 -130.69
CA LEU A 654 -25.37 38.94 -131.80
C LEU A 654 -26.48 38.64 -132.84
N SER A 655 -27.75 38.74 -132.48
CA SER A 655 -28.88 38.61 -133.42
C SER A 655 -29.17 39.93 -134.15
N GLU A 656 -28.99 41.06 -133.47
CA GLU A 656 -29.13 42.40 -134.03
C GLU A 656 -28.00 42.71 -135.01
N GLU A 657 -26.74 42.38 -134.69
CA GLU A 657 -25.61 42.45 -135.64
C GLU A 657 -25.87 41.64 -136.91
N LYS A 658 -26.41 40.43 -136.80
CA LYS A 658 -26.77 39.60 -137.96
C LYS A 658 -27.88 40.23 -138.81
N SER A 659 -28.73 41.07 -138.23
CA SER A 659 -29.72 41.85 -138.97
C SER A 659 -29.07 43.05 -139.68
N ALA A 660 -28.17 43.77 -139.01
CA ALA A 660 -27.42 44.89 -139.57
C ALA A 660 -26.51 44.45 -140.74
N LEU A 661 -25.84 43.30 -140.62
CA LEU A 661 -24.99 42.72 -141.66
C LEU A 661 -25.80 42.32 -142.91
N LYS A 662 -27.07 41.91 -142.74
CA LYS A 662 -28.03 41.72 -143.85
C LYS A 662 -28.43 43.03 -144.54
N ILE A 663 -28.45 44.15 -143.82
CA ILE A 663 -28.72 45.49 -144.39
C ILE A 663 -27.48 46.01 -145.12
N ALA A 664 -26.28 45.85 -144.54
CA ALA A 664 -25.01 46.25 -145.15
C ALA A 664 -24.83 45.61 -146.54
N LYS A 665 -25.04 44.30 -146.69
CA LYS A 665 -24.97 43.60 -147.98
C LYS A 665 -25.96 44.12 -149.05
N ARG A 666 -27.12 44.65 -148.64
CA ARG A 666 -28.08 45.27 -149.59
C ARG A 666 -27.63 46.64 -150.08
N ASN A 667 -26.76 47.33 -149.34
CA ASN A 667 -26.16 48.60 -149.77
C ASN A 667 -24.91 48.36 -150.63
N GLU A 668 -24.10 47.36 -150.28
CA GLU A 668 -22.97 46.87 -151.11
C GLU A 668 -23.41 46.52 -152.55
N GLU A 669 -24.54 45.84 -152.70
CA GLU A 669 -25.15 45.50 -154.00
C GLU A 669 -25.47 46.74 -154.86
N LYS A 670 -25.96 47.83 -154.23
CA LYS A 670 -26.27 49.09 -154.92
C LYS A 670 -25.01 49.82 -155.38
N PHE A 671 -23.97 49.84 -154.56
CA PHE A 671 -22.70 50.46 -154.94
C PHE A 671 -22.03 49.74 -156.11
N ARG A 672 -22.21 48.42 -156.24
CA ARG A 672 -21.70 47.66 -157.40
C ARG A 672 -22.32 48.13 -158.72
N GLN A 673 -23.64 48.34 -158.73
CA GLN A 673 -24.39 48.81 -159.91
C GLN A 673 -23.94 50.21 -160.36
N GLU A 674 -23.61 51.10 -159.42
CA GLU A 674 -23.10 52.45 -159.73
C GLU A 674 -21.67 52.41 -160.30
N VAL A 675 -20.82 51.48 -159.85
CA VAL A 675 -19.48 51.26 -160.43
C VAL A 675 -19.58 50.73 -161.86
N GLU A 676 -20.53 49.85 -162.17
CA GLU A 676 -20.77 49.38 -163.54
C GLU A 676 -21.29 50.49 -164.46
N ARG A 677 -22.06 51.46 -163.94
CA ARG A 677 -22.48 52.67 -164.68
C ARG A 677 -21.26 53.55 -165.05
N LEU A 678 -20.37 53.82 -164.09
CA LEU A 678 -19.18 54.65 -164.29
C LEU A 678 -18.19 54.04 -165.29
N ASN A 679 -18.02 52.71 -165.28
CA ASN A 679 -17.17 52.03 -166.28
C ASN A 679 -17.67 52.22 -167.72
N GLN A 680 -18.98 52.31 -167.94
CA GLN A 680 -19.57 52.56 -169.27
C GLN A 680 -19.38 54.00 -169.76
N GLU A 681 -19.20 54.96 -168.85
CA GLU A 681 -18.84 56.34 -169.20
C GLU A 681 -17.35 56.46 -169.58
N MET A 682 -16.46 55.82 -168.82
CA MET A 682 -15.02 55.79 -169.11
C MET A 682 -14.71 55.22 -170.50
N ALA A 683 -15.34 54.10 -170.87
CA ALA A 683 -15.13 53.45 -172.17
C ALA A 683 -15.47 54.36 -173.38
N ARG A 684 -16.42 55.30 -173.23
CA ARG A 684 -16.76 56.27 -174.28
C ARG A 684 -15.70 57.36 -174.44
N ILE A 685 -15.13 57.82 -173.32
CA ILE A 685 -14.09 58.85 -173.28
C ILE A 685 -12.79 58.33 -173.91
N GLU A 686 -12.47 57.05 -173.71
CA GLU A 686 -11.31 56.41 -174.35
C GLU A 686 -11.44 56.35 -175.88
N GLU A 687 -12.63 56.02 -176.41
CA GLU A 687 -12.84 55.89 -177.86
C GLU A 687 -12.59 57.22 -178.60
N ASP A 688 -13.04 58.35 -178.05
CA ASP A 688 -12.84 59.69 -178.64
C ASP A 688 -11.37 60.15 -178.58
N ASN A 689 -10.64 59.80 -177.52
CA ASN A 689 -9.19 60.06 -177.45
C ASN A 689 -8.42 59.39 -178.60
N THR A 690 -8.81 58.17 -179.02
CA THR A 690 -8.15 57.49 -180.16
C THR A 690 -8.36 58.20 -181.50
N LYS A 691 -9.39 59.04 -181.63
CA LYS A 691 -9.71 59.80 -182.84
C LYS A 691 -8.88 61.09 -182.94
N LEU A 692 -8.47 61.65 -181.80
CA LEU A 692 -7.56 62.81 -181.72
C LEU A 692 -6.11 62.44 -182.06
N ALA A 693 -5.60 61.32 -181.53
CA ALA A 693 -4.21 60.88 -181.75
C ALA A 693 -3.83 60.81 -183.24
N ARG A 694 -4.69 60.20 -184.08
CA ARG A 694 -4.48 60.03 -185.53
C ARG A 694 -4.46 61.34 -186.33
N ARG A 695 -4.87 62.47 -185.74
CA ARG A 695 -4.81 63.81 -186.37
C ARG A 695 -3.51 64.55 -186.06
N LEU A 696 -2.86 64.23 -184.94
CA LEU A 696 -1.57 64.84 -184.57
C LEU A 696 -0.39 64.18 -185.30
N GLU A 697 -0.46 62.88 -185.56
CA GLU A 697 0.63 62.14 -186.20
C GLU A 697 0.89 62.59 -187.66
N LYS A 698 -0.17 62.81 -188.45
CA LYS A 698 -0.04 63.35 -189.82
C LYS A 698 0.57 64.75 -189.91
N ALA A 699 0.45 65.57 -188.87
CA ALA A 699 1.00 66.92 -188.85
C ALA A 699 2.51 66.94 -188.52
N ARG A 700 3.10 65.79 -188.20
CA ARG A 700 4.51 65.65 -187.81
C ARG A 700 5.42 65.39 -188.99
N ASP A 701 5.07 64.42 -189.84
CA ASP A 701 5.92 63.95 -190.94
C ASP A 701 6.20 65.03 -192.00
N GLU A 702 5.28 65.98 -192.18
CA GLU A 702 5.39 67.07 -193.17
C GLU A 702 6.45 68.14 -192.81
N PHE A 703 6.95 68.18 -191.57
CA PHE A 703 7.95 69.17 -191.13
C PHE A 703 9.37 68.60 -190.90
N GLU A 704 9.53 67.29 -190.78
CA GLU A 704 10.79 66.68 -190.30
C GLU A 704 11.86 66.50 -191.42
N THR A 705 11.58 66.90 -192.66
CA THR A 705 12.45 66.70 -193.85
C THR A 705 13.25 67.94 -194.34
N GLN A 706 13.09 69.14 -193.77
CA GLN A 706 13.73 70.37 -194.30
C GLN A 706 14.76 71.09 -193.40
N THR A 707 15.07 70.64 -192.17
CA THR A 707 15.88 71.47 -191.25
C THR A 707 17.08 70.80 -190.54
N ILE A 708 17.76 69.84 -191.19
CA ILE A 708 19.12 69.45 -190.77
C ILE A 708 20.15 70.48 -191.28
N GLN A 709 20.24 71.68 -190.66
CA GLN A 709 21.44 72.54 -190.83
C GLN A 709 21.68 73.72 -189.84
N LYS A 710 20.77 74.04 -188.90
CA LYS A 710 20.99 75.09 -187.86
C LYS A 710 20.80 74.50 -186.46
N TRP A 711 21.78 73.80 -185.88
CA TRP A 711 23.03 74.31 -185.27
C TRP A 711 22.86 75.33 -184.12
N LYS A 712 22.92 74.76 -182.90
CA LYS A 712 23.45 75.29 -181.62
C LYS A 712 22.82 76.47 -180.89
N ASN A 713 22.82 76.30 -179.56
CA ASN A 713 22.58 77.26 -178.47
C ASN A 713 21.09 77.65 -178.33
N ILE A 714 20.45 77.66 -177.15
CA ILE A 714 20.94 77.80 -175.75
C ILE A 714 20.21 76.83 -174.78
N SER A 715 20.92 76.34 -173.75
CA SER A 715 20.53 76.06 -172.32
C SER A 715 19.04 75.94 -171.94
N ASN A 716 18.50 75.07 -171.05
CA ASN A 716 18.95 73.95 -170.16
C ASN A 716 17.65 73.39 -169.48
N THR A 717 17.49 72.52 -168.45
CA THR A 717 18.23 71.61 -167.51
C THR A 717 17.14 70.78 -166.78
N VAL A 718 17.30 69.59 -166.18
CA VAL A 718 18.31 68.49 -166.23
C VAL A 718 17.62 67.20 -165.70
N PRO A 719 18.01 65.95 -166.10
CA PRO A 719 17.24 64.74 -165.79
C PRO A 719 17.97 63.63 -164.96
N ILE A 720 17.15 62.74 -164.36
CA ILE A 720 17.29 61.26 -164.18
C ILE A 720 18.64 60.64 -163.75
N ALA A 721 18.64 59.85 -162.65
CA ALA A 721 19.57 58.72 -162.45
C ALA A 721 19.08 57.59 -161.50
N TYR A 722 19.14 56.34 -162.01
CA TYR A 722 19.32 54.99 -161.41
C TYR A 722 19.23 54.69 -159.88
N LYS A 723 18.26 53.80 -159.54
CA LYS A 723 18.41 52.37 -159.11
C LYS A 723 19.36 51.96 -157.94
N HIS A 724 18.78 51.17 -157.01
CA HIS A 724 19.34 50.04 -156.18
C HIS A 724 19.40 50.21 -154.64
N TRP A 725 19.45 49.05 -153.93
CA TRP A 725 19.50 48.82 -152.45
C TRP A 725 18.18 49.07 -151.65
N LEU A 726 17.40 48.07 -151.18
CA LEU A 726 17.55 47.02 -150.13
C LEU A 726 17.07 47.41 -148.71
N GLU A 727 15.81 47.07 -148.34
CA GLU A 727 15.48 46.07 -147.28
C GLU A 727 13.95 45.85 -147.07
N ARG A 728 13.58 44.76 -146.37
CA ARG A 728 12.28 44.43 -145.72
C ARG A 728 10.99 44.45 -146.58
N GLY A 729 10.28 43.34 -146.82
CA GLY A 729 10.49 41.94 -146.43
C GLY A 729 9.28 41.33 -145.70
N LYS A 730 8.37 40.68 -146.45
CA LYS A 730 7.35 39.77 -145.90
C LYS A 730 7.90 38.35 -145.92
N PHE A 731 7.80 37.60 -144.82
CA PHE A 731 7.52 36.15 -144.82
C PHE A 731 7.07 35.70 -143.42
N GLY A 732 6.34 34.59 -143.33
CA GLY A 732 5.75 34.09 -142.08
C GLY A 732 6.47 32.89 -141.45
N ILE A 733 5.79 32.26 -140.49
CA ILE A 733 6.14 30.96 -139.87
C ILE A 733 7.42 30.97 -138.99
N PHE A 734 7.34 31.62 -137.81
CA PHE A 734 8.28 31.33 -136.69
C PHE A 734 7.65 31.47 -135.29
N HIS A 735 6.38 31.11 -135.14
CA HIS A 735 5.64 31.26 -133.87
C HIS A 735 5.96 30.17 -132.81
N PHE A 736 6.74 29.14 -133.16
CA PHE A 736 6.85 27.91 -132.37
C PHE A 736 8.02 27.87 -131.35
N ILE A 737 9.19 28.43 -131.70
CA ILE A 737 10.44 28.14 -130.97
C ILE A 737 10.68 29.05 -129.74
N LYS A 738 10.12 30.27 -129.70
CA LYS A 738 10.42 31.24 -128.62
C LYS A 738 9.89 30.84 -127.23
N ASN A 739 8.93 29.91 -127.15
CA ASN A 739 8.35 29.45 -125.88
C ASN A 739 9.27 28.45 -125.15
N VAL A 740 10.04 27.63 -125.89
CA VAL A 740 10.92 26.60 -125.30
C VAL A 740 12.11 27.24 -124.58
N TYR A 741 12.73 28.26 -125.18
CA TYR A 741 13.95 28.89 -124.66
C TYR A 741 13.79 29.52 -123.27
N PHE A 742 12.59 29.99 -122.91
CA PHE A 742 12.34 30.63 -121.61
C PHE A 742 12.15 29.61 -120.47
N ARG A 743 11.89 28.33 -120.77
CA ARG A 743 11.71 27.27 -119.76
C ARG A 743 13.01 26.58 -119.36
N VAL A 744 13.99 26.49 -120.26
CA VAL A 744 15.29 25.86 -119.98
C VAL A 744 16.10 26.72 -118.99
N LYS A 745 16.27 28.01 -119.29
CA LYS A 745 17.09 28.91 -118.48
C LYS A 745 16.71 28.93 -116.99
N LYS A 746 15.41 28.89 -116.68
CA LYS A 746 14.94 28.88 -115.28
C LYS A 746 15.46 27.68 -114.48
N VAL A 747 15.60 26.51 -115.10
CA VAL A 747 16.10 25.29 -114.44
C VAL A 747 17.62 25.34 -114.25
N GLU A 748 18.35 26.00 -115.14
CA GLU A 748 19.80 26.23 -115.02
C GLU A 748 20.12 27.20 -113.87
N ASP A 749 19.35 28.30 -113.75
CA ASP A 749 19.47 29.26 -112.64
C ASP A 749 19.16 28.61 -111.27
N GLU A 750 18.16 27.71 -111.20
CA GLU A 750 17.80 26.97 -109.97
C GLU A 750 18.87 25.92 -109.56
N LEU A 751 19.57 25.30 -110.51
CA LEU A 751 20.64 24.33 -110.23
C LEU A 751 21.93 24.98 -109.68
N PHE A 752 22.27 26.18 -110.16
CA PHE A 752 23.46 26.91 -109.73
C PHE A 752 23.36 27.40 -108.27
N ALA A 753 22.16 27.77 -107.83
CA ALA A 753 21.88 28.11 -106.44
C ALA A 753 22.15 26.94 -105.49
N ALA A 754 21.62 25.75 -105.81
CA ALA A 754 21.77 24.56 -104.98
C ALA A 754 23.25 24.12 -104.81
N GLN A 755 24.08 24.22 -105.85
CA GLN A 755 25.50 23.89 -105.75
C GLN A 755 26.31 24.88 -104.89
N SER A 756 25.85 26.14 -104.80
CA SER A 756 26.48 27.17 -103.97
C SER A 756 26.15 26.97 -102.49
N GLU A 757 24.91 26.58 -102.18
CA GLU A 757 24.42 26.30 -100.82
C GLU A 757 25.20 25.16 -100.15
N CYS A 758 25.45 24.05 -100.88
CA CYS A 758 26.20 22.90 -100.35
C CYS A 758 27.65 23.25 -99.98
N LYS A 759 28.34 24.10 -100.75
CA LYS A 759 29.72 24.53 -100.42
C LYS A 759 29.76 25.41 -99.17
N ARG A 760 28.75 26.26 -98.98
CA ARG A 760 28.60 27.11 -97.79
C ARG A 760 28.38 26.30 -96.52
N LEU A 761 27.62 25.20 -96.60
CA LEU A 761 27.35 24.32 -95.45
C LEU A 761 28.60 23.54 -95.01
N ILE A 762 29.42 23.04 -95.94
CA ILE A 762 30.63 22.27 -95.61
C ILE A 762 31.62 23.14 -94.81
N ALA A 763 31.94 24.35 -95.29
CA ALA A 763 32.84 25.27 -94.60
C ALA A 763 32.36 25.64 -93.18
N ASN A 764 31.04 25.75 -92.97
CA ASN A 764 30.47 26.03 -91.66
C ASN A 764 30.64 24.87 -90.66
N PHE A 765 30.65 23.61 -91.12
CA PHE A 765 30.90 22.46 -90.24
C PHE A 765 32.37 22.32 -89.86
N GLU A 766 33.30 22.63 -90.76
CA GLU A 766 34.74 22.62 -90.47
C GLU A 766 35.12 23.70 -89.44
N GLY A 767 34.52 24.90 -89.52
CA GLY A 767 34.67 25.94 -88.49
C GLY A 767 34.12 25.52 -87.13
N LEU A 768 32.87 25.02 -87.07
CA LEU A 768 32.22 24.63 -85.82
C LEU A 768 32.99 23.53 -85.06
N VAL A 769 33.60 22.59 -85.78
CA VAL A 769 34.46 21.55 -85.16
C VAL A 769 35.72 22.15 -84.55
N HIS A 770 36.30 23.19 -85.16
CA HIS A 770 37.49 23.86 -84.62
C HIS A 770 37.19 24.67 -83.36
N ASP A 771 36.07 25.42 -83.36
CA ASP A 771 35.60 26.17 -82.19
C ASP A 771 35.28 25.23 -81.00
N MET A 772 34.62 24.09 -81.27
CA MET A 772 34.30 23.10 -80.24
C MET A 772 35.53 22.42 -79.61
N VAL A 773 36.65 22.30 -80.33
CA VAL A 773 37.92 21.81 -79.74
C VAL A 773 38.52 22.86 -78.82
N ALA A 774 38.62 24.11 -79.28
CA ALA A 774 39.17 25.21 -78.48
C ALA A 774 38.38 25.46 -77.18
N GLU A 775 37.04 25.36 -77.23
CA GLU A 775 36.18 25.53 -76.05
C GLU A 775 36.29 24.35 -75.05
N VAL A 776 36.56 23.13 -75.51
CA VAL A 776 36.82 21.96 -74.66
C VAL A 776 38.18 22.07 -73.95
N ASP A 777 39.24 22.46 -74.67
CA ASP A 777 40.57 22.62 -74.07
C ASP A 777 40.57 23.72 -72.99
N ALA A 778 39.92 24.86 -73.26
CA ALA A 778 39.74 25.93 -72.26
C ALA A 778 38.96 25.47 -71.01
N LEU A 779 37.93 24.64 -71.18
CA LEU A 779 37.17 24.08 -70.05
C LEU A 779 37.99 23.06 -69.22
N MET A 780 38.90 22.31 -69.84
CA MET A 780 39.81 21.42 -69.11
C MET A 780 40.85 22.20 -68.29
N GLU A 781 41.39 23.30 -68.82
CA GLU A 781 42.36 24.14 -68.10
C GLU A 781 41.74 24.87 -66.90
N ILE A 782 40.48 25.31 -67.02
CA ILE A 782 39.68 25.85 -65.91
C ILE A 782 39.37 24.76 -64.86
N ALA A 783 39.08 23.52 -65.28
CA ALA A 783 38.81 22.41 -64.35
C ALA A 783 40.08 21.96 -63.59
N ALA A 784 41.26 22.03 -64.20
CA ALA A 784 42.51 21.59 -63.61
C ALA A 784 43.10 22.57 -62.57
N SER A 785 42.81 23.87 -62.69
CA SER A 785 43.47 24.93 -61.90
C SER A 785 42.81 25.24 -60.55
N GLY A 786 41.67 24.63 -60.22
CA GLY A 786 41.19 24.45 -58.83
C GLY A 786 40.79 25.72 -58.05
N SER A 787 40.71 26.90 -58.68
CA SER A 787 40.34 28.16 -58.02
C SER A 787 38.86 28.49 -58.20
N ARG A 788 38.20 28.94 -57.13
CA ARG A 788 36.73 29.02 -57.03
C ARG A 788 36.12 30.38 -57.40
N ASP A 789 36.94 31.41 -57.56
CA ASP A 789 36.50 32.82 -57.44
C ASP A 789 36.29 33.57 -58.77
N LYS A 790 36.16 32.86 -59.91
CA LYS A 790 35.87 33.49 -61.22
C LYS A 790 34.81 32.75 -62.06
N MET A 791 33.66 32.46 -61.47
CA MET A 791 32.49 31.90 -62.19
C MET A 791 31.27 32.85 -62.21
N GLU A 792 31.51 34.17 -62.23
CA GLU A 792 30.47 35.21 -62.45
C GLU A 792 30.65 36.00 -63.76
N THR A 793 31.30 35.42 -64.79
CA THR A 793 31.34 36.02 -66.14
C THR A 793 31.23 34.98 -67.26
N VAL A 794 30.00 34.57 -67.61
CA VAL A 794 29.46 34.67 -68.99
C VAL A 794 27.93 34.72 -68.91
N VAL A 795 27.37 35.92 -68.91
CA VAL A 795 25.96 36.15 -69.30
C VAL A 795 25.96 37.13 -70.46
N SER A 796 25.80 36.62 -71.69
CA SER A 796 25.06 37.25 -72.79
C SER A 796 25.47 36.67 -74.15
N CYS A 797 24.54 35.95 -74.78
CA CYS A 797 24.38 35.96 -76.24
C CYS A 797 22.90 35.71 -76.59
N LYS A 798 22.15 36.79 -76.87
CA LYS A 798 20.79 36.71 -77.46
C LYS A 798 20.94 36.70 -78.99
N GLY A 799 20.36 35.71 -79.69
CA GLY A 799 20.70 35.47 -81.11
C GLY A 799 19.62 34.96 -82.08
N ALA A 800 18.34 34.86 -81.68
CA ALA A 800 17.21 34.52 -82.59
C ALA A 800 17.31 33.12 -83.29
N PRO A 801 16.44 32.76 -84.27
CA PRO A 801 15.10 32.25 -83.90
C PRO A 801 14.67 30.91 -84.54
N ASN A 802 13.74 30.23 -83.84
CA ASN A 802 12.73 29.28 -84.34
C ASN A 802 13.15 28.07 -85.21
N GLY A 803 13.22 26.89 -84.58
CA GLY A 803 13.14 25.57 -85.25
C GLY A 803 12.49 24.52 -84.33
N PRO A 804 11.69 23.56 -84.84
CA PRO A 804 10.85 22.68 -84.02
C PRO A 804 11.61 21.49 -83.40
N SER A 805 12.51 21.76 -82.45
CA SER A 805 13.12 20.72 -81.59
C SER A 805 13.44 21.18 -80.16
N SER A 806 13.11 22.43 -79.80
CA SER A 806 13.33 22.93 -78.44
C SER A 806 12.59 22.14 -77.37
N THR A 807 11.34 21.70 -77.61
CA THR A 807 10.48 21.08 -76.59
C THR A 807 11.02 19.76 -76.02
N ILE A 808 11.60 18.89 -76.85
CA ILE A 808 12.18 17.61 -76.41
C ILE A 808 13.49 17.84 -75.67
N SER A 809 14.33 18.75 -76.15
CA SER A 809 15.57 19.13 -75.47
C SER A 809 15.29 19.80 -74.12
N ASP A 810 14.37 20.76 -74.07
CA ASP A 810 14.06 21.49 -72.83
C ASP A 810 13.45 20.59 -71.77
N LEU A 811 12.59 19.63 -72.11
CA LEU A 811 12.11 18.66 -71.12
C LEU A 811 13.25 17.79 -70.58
N LYS A 812 14.09 17.22 -71.46
CA LYS A 812 15.19 16.34 -71.05
C LYS A 812 16.28 17.08 -70.29
N MET A 813 16.58 18.33 -70.65
CA MET A 813 17.54 19.21 -69.98
C MET A 813 16.97 19.92 -68.76
N LYS A 814 15.66 20.17 -68.65
CA LYS A 814 15.02 20.58 -67.37
C LYS A 814 15.00 19.42 -66.40
N TRP A 815 14.75 18.19 -66.85
CA TRP A 815 14.87 16.99 -66.03
C TRP A 815 16.30 16.75 -65.57
N LEU A 816 17.30 16.70 -66.48
CA LEU A 816 18.71 16.53 -66.09
C LEU A 816 19.22 17.66 -65.19
N ARG A 817 18.89 18.93 -65.46
CA ARG A 817 19.24 20.03 -64.55
C ARG A 817 18.43 19.96 -63.24
N GLY A 818 17.26 19.36 -63.22
CA GLY A 818 16.50 19.03 -62.01
C GLY A 818 17.21 17.97 -61.18
N GLU A 819 17.45 16.80 -61.77
CA GLU A 819 18.12 15.65 -61.18
C GLU A 819 19.53 16.01 -60.68
N ILE A 820 20.34 16.74 -61.46
CA ILE A 820 21.68 17.20 -61.03
C ILE A 820 21.58 18.20 -59.86
N ARG A 821 20.63 19.15 -59.88
CA ARG A 821 20.42 20.05 -58.72
C ARG A 821 19.85 19.32 -57.51
N GLN A 822 19.09 18.25 -57.70
CA GLN A 822 18.55 17.41 -56.64
C GLN A 822 19.65 16.54 -56.03
N LYS A 823 20.50 15.91 -56.87
CA LYS A 823 21.71 15.18 -56.46
C LYS A 823 22.68 16.07 -55.71
N LEU A 824 23.01 17.25 -56.24
CA LEU A 824 23.89 18.22 -55.58
C LEU A 824 23.29 18.72 -54.26
N LYS A 825 21.97 18.96 -54.20
CA LYS A 825 21.29 19.27 -52.92
C LYS A 825 21.33 18.11 -51.93
N THR A 826 21.11 16.87 -52.36
CA THR A 826 21.23 15.70 -51.45
C THR A 826 22.66 15.47 -51.01
N GLU A 827 23.66 15.70 -51.86
CA GLU A 827 25.07 15.59 -51.51
C GLU A 827 25.50 16.68 -50.52
N GLN A 828 25.06 17.93 -50.74
CA GLN A 828 25.26 19.03 -49.79
C GLN A 828 24.52 18.77 -48.46
N ARG A 829 23.31 18.20 -48.51
CA ARG A 829 22.57 17.82 -47.29
C ARG A 829 23.28 16.70 -46.54
N LEU A 830 23.71 15.64 -47.22
CA LEU A 830 24.46 14.53 -46.64
C LEU A 830 25.83 14.96 -46.10
N LYS A 831 26.53 15.89 -46.77
CA LYS A 831 27.77 16.48 -46.26
C LYS A 831 27.54 17.35 -45.02
N LYS A 832 26.41 18.06 -44.95
CA LYS A 832 26.01 18.82 -43.76
C LYS A 832 25.60 17.89 -42.61
N GLU A 833 24.75 16.90 -42.87
CA GLU A 833 24.34 15.85 -41.92
C GLU A 833 25.53 15.06 -41.38
N LEU A 834 26.52 14.72 -42.23
CA LEU A 834 27.76 14.06 -41.81
C LEU A 834 28.65 14.98 -40.96
N HIS A 835 28.74 16.27 -41.30
CA HIS A 835 29.51 17.23 -40.51
C HIS A 835 28.85 17.45 -39.13
N GLU A 836 27.52 17.63 -39.09
CA GLU A 836 26.73 17.78 -37.87
C GLU A 836 26.79 16.51 -37.00
N ALA A 837 26.73 15.32 -37.59
CA ALA A 837 26.93 14.07 -36.87
C ALA A 837 28.35 13.91 -36.31
N LEU A 838 29.37 14.47 -36.97
CA LEU A 838 30.75 14.46 -36.46
C LEU A 838 30.97 15.52 -35.37
N THR A 839 30.36 16.70 -35.46
CA THR A 839 30.46 17.73 -34.41
C THR A 839 29.70 17.32 -33.15
N CYS A 840 28.49 16.76 -33.25
CA CYS A 840 27.77 16.26 -32.07
C CYS A 840 28.56 15.16 -31.34
N ASN A 841 29.16 14.21 -32.07
CA ASN A 841 30.02 13.19 -31.46
C ASN A 841 31.28 13.77 -30.78
N GLU A 842 31.84 14.87 -31.31
CA GLU A 842 33.00 15.53 -30.71
C GLU A 842 32.61 16.38 -29.48
N GLU A 843 31.45 17.04 -29.50
CA GLU A 843 30.87 17.74 -28.35
C GLU A 843 30.54 16.75 -27.21
N ASP A 844 29.87 15.63 -27.51
CA ASP A 844 29.61 14.55 -26.55
C ASP A 844 30.93 13.96 -26.00
N ARG A 845 31.96 13.77 -26.86
CA ARG A 845 33.28 13.28 -26.44
C ARG A 845 33.98 14.27 -25.51
N GLN A 846 33.90 15.56 -25.77
CA GLN A 846 34.46 16.61 -24.90
C GLN A 846 33.70 16.71 -23.57
N PHE A 847 32.37 16.60 -23.59
CA PHE A 847 31.55 16.53 -22.37
C PHE A 847 31.92 15.30 -21.51
N LEU A 848 32.04 14.12 -22.11
CA LEU A 848 32.43 12.89 -21.42
C LEU A 848 33.84 12.98 -20.83
N LEU A 849 34.80 13.58 -21.55
CA LEU A 849 36.16 13.80 -21.03
C LEU A 849 36.18 14.81 -19.86
N MET A 850 35.36 15.87 -19.92
CA MET A 850 35.22 16.83 -18.82
C MET A 850 34.56 16.21 -17.58
N GLU A 851 33.50 15.41 -17.77
CA GLU A 851 32.79 14.74 -16.68
C GLU A 851 33.58 13.55 -16.10
N LEU A 852 34.51 12.95 -16.86
CA LEU A 852 35.54 12.03 -16.36
C LEU A 852 36.58 12.78 -15.51
N SER A 853 37.20 13.84 -16.04
CA SER A 853 38.19 14.64 -15.28
C SER A 853 37.62 15.19 -13.97
N LYS A 854 36.33 15.57 -13.98
CA LYS A 854 35.58 15.99 -12.77
C LYS A 854 35.31 14.82 -11.81
N ARG A 855 35.12 13.59 -12.31
CA ARG A 855 35.06 12.39 -11.46
C ARG A 855 36.40 12.04 -10.86
N ASP A 856 37.48 12.19 -11.61
CA ASP A 856 38.84 11.96 -11.11
C ASP A 856 39.17 12.94 -9.98
N GLY A 857 38.84 14.23 -10.13
CA GLY A 857 38.96 15.22 -9.04
C GLY A 857 38.12 14.86 -7.79
N LEU A 858 36.88 14.39 -7.96
CA LEU A 858 36.06 13.91 -6.85
C LEU A 858 36.63 12.63 -6.19
N LEU A 859 37.31 11.77 -6.95
CA LEU A 859 38.02 10.60 -6.40
C LEU A 859 39.28 11.02 -5.64
N GLU A 860 40.01 12.03 -6.09
CA GLU A 860 41.12 12.64 -5.35
C GLU A 860 40.64 13.27 -4.04
N GLU A 861 39.57 14.09 -4.06
CA GLU A 861 38.93 14.65 -2.86
C GLU A 861 38.48 13.56 -1.88
N LEU A 862 37.79 12.51 -2.36
CA LEU A 862 37.36 11.38 -1.52
C LEU A 862 38.56 10.59 -0.96
N SER A 863 39.65 10.47 -1.71
CA SER A 863 40.89 9.85 -1.23
C SER A 863 41.54 10.69 -0.13
N HIS A 864 41.55 12.03 -0.28
CA HIS A 864 42.07 12.95 0.70
C HIS A 864 41.24 12.92 2.00
N VAL A 865 39.91 13.03 1.90
CA VAL A 865 38.99 12.90 3.04
C VAL A 865 39.15 11.53 3.73
N LYS A 866 39.34 10.44 2.97
CA LYS A 866 39.63 9.12 3.55
C LYS A 866 40.96 9.12 4.33
N THR A 867 42.02 9.77 3.82
CA THR A 867 43.29 9.90 4.56
C THR A 867 43.16 10.79 5.79
N GLU A 868 42.41 11.88 5.74
CA GLU A 868 42.15 12.71 6.92
C GLU A 868 41.36 11.95 7.99
N LEU A 869 40.32 11.21 7.60
CA LEU A 869 39.51 10.42 8.53
C LEU A 869 40.33 9.33 9.20
N ALA A 870 41.24 8.66 8.48
CA ALA A 870 42.17 7.70 9.07
C ALA A 870 43.14 8.34 10.08
N HIS A 871 43.63 9.56 9.81
CA HIS A 871 44.45 10.30 10.79
C HIS A 871 43.64 10.69 12.03
N ARG A 872 42.43 11.26 11.85
CA ARG A 872 41.52 11.61 12.95
C ARG A 872 41.10 10.39 13.76
N GLU A 873 40.96 9.21 13.13
CA GLU A 873 40.69 7.95 13.84
C GLU A 873 41.87 7.55 14.73
N VAL A 874 43.11 7.60 14.22
CA VAL A 874 44.32 7.33 15.02
C VAL A 874 44.49 8.35 16.16
N GLU A 875 44.23 9.64 15.91
CA GLU A 875 44.25 10.69 16.95
C GLU A 875 43.19 10.43 18.03
N ASN A 876 41.97 10.04 17.63
CA ASN A 876 40.90 9.68 18.56
C ASN A 876 41.26 8.41 19.37
N GLN A 877 41.84 7.39 18.76
CA GLN A 877 42.32 6.19 19.46
C GLN A 877 43.42 6.56 20.49
N GLN A 878 44.38 7.41 20.13
CA GLN A 878 45.39 7.91 21.08
C GLN A 878 44.79 8.77 22.20
N CYS A 879 43.73 9.52 21.92
CA CYS A 879 42.99 10.29 22.93
C CYS A 879 42.25 9.37 23.91
N VAL A 880 41.59 8.32 23.40
CA VAL A 880 40.92 7.30 24.22
C VAL A 880 41.91 6.57 25.12
N VAL A 881 43.09 6.17 24.63
CA VAL A 881 44.14 5.55 25.47
C VAL A 881 44.57 6.48 26.60
N LYS A 882 44.90 7.75 26.30
CA LYS A 882 45.27 8.75 27.33
C LYS A 882 44.16 8.97 28.36
N LEU A 883 42.90 8.89 27.97
CA LEU A 883 41.75 8.98 28.88
C LEU A 883 41.56 7.70 29.70
N GLN A 884 41.90 6.53 29.17
CA GLN A 884 41.92 5.27 29.91
C GLN A 884 43.03 5.28 30.97
N ASP A 885 44.25 5.69 30.61
CA ASP A 885 45.37 5.86 31.53
C ASP A 885 44.99 6.82 32.68
N GLN A 886 44.42 8.00 32.37
CA GLN A 886 43.94 8.95 33.37
C GLN A 886 42.79 8.42 34.25
N ILE A 887 41.95 7.51 33.73
CA ILE A 887 40.91 6.86 34.53
C ILE A 887 41.52 5.83 35.49
N LEU A 888 42.58 5.13 35.09
CA LEU A 888 43.33 4.22 35.97
C LEU A 888 44.05 5.01 37.07
N ASP A 889 44.82 6.04 36.74
CA ASP A 889 45.49 6.93 37.70
C ASP A 889 44.51 7.49 38.74
N LEU A 890 43.33 7.97 38.28
CA LEU A 890 42.28 8.49 39.16
C LEU A 890 41.57 7.41 39.99
N THR A 891 41.55 6.16 39.53
CA THR A 891 40.98 5.04 40.28
C THR A 891 41.94 4.63 41.40
N ASP A 892 43.22 4.48 41.09
CA ASP A 892 44.29 4.22 42.08
C ASP A 892 44.37 5.34 43.12
N GLU A 893 44.25 6.62 42.71
CA GLU A 893 44.14 7.74 43.64
C GLU A 893 42.91 7.63 44.56
N LEU A 894 41.76 7.20 44.06
CA LEU A 894 40.53 7.04 44.86
C LEU A 894 40.61 5.84 45.81
N GLU A 895 41.21 4.72 45.41
CA GLU A 895 41.47 3.60 46.30
C GLU A 895 42.49 3.98 47.40
N LEU A 896 43.58 4.68 47.05
CA LEU A 896 44.54 5.19 48.02
C LEU A 896 43.94 6.25 48.97
N ARG A 897 43.02 7.09 48.50
CA ARG A 897 42.24 8.00 49.36
C ARG A 897 41.35 7.22 50.32
N LYS A 898 40.59 6.25 49.82
CA LYS A 898 39.73 5.39 50.64
C LYS A 898 40.52 4.63 51.71
N ILE A 899 41.66 4.03 51.37
CA ILE A 899 42.54 3.34 52.34
C ILE A 899 43.00 4.31 53.45
N ARG A 900 43.32 5.56 53.10
CA ARG A 900 43.69 6.61 54.09
C ARG A 900 42.50 7.02 54.96
N GLU A 901 41.31 7.16 54.39
CA GLU A 901 40.07 7.46 55.13
C GLU A 901 39.70 6.31 56.08
N ASP A 902 39.77 5.06 55.63
CA ASP A 902 39.56 3.86 56.45
C ASP A 902 40.61 3.73 57.58
N GLU A 903 41.85 4.21 57.38
CA GLU A 903 42.88 4.27 58.42
C GLU A 903 42.62 5.40 59.43
N ILE A 904 42.21 6.59 58.97
CA ILE A 904 41.82 7.72 59.83
C ILE A 904 40.62 7.33 60.71
N ILE A 905 39.61 6.67 60.15
CA ILE A 905 38.45 6.16 60.89
C ILE A 905 38.87 5.12 61.93
N ARG A 906 39.81 4.22 61.61
CA ARG A 906 40.35 3.25 62.57
C ARG A 906 41.18 3.90 63.68
N SER A 907 41.99 4.91 63.39
CA SER A 907 42.68 5.71 64.41
C SER A 907 41.66 6.39 65.33
N GLN A 908 40.69 7.11 64.77
CA GLN A 908 39.65 7.80 65.53
C GLN A 908 38.81 6.83 66.37
N ALA A 909 38.57 5.59 65.92
CA ALA A 909 37.90 4.57 66.72
C ALA A 909 38.74 4.12 67.93
N LEU A 910 40.07 4.03 67.79
CA LEU A 910 40.99 3.75 68.90
C LEU A 910 41.10 4.93 69.86
N ASP A 911 41.22 6.16 69.34
CA ASP A 911 41.28 7.39 70.14
C ASP A 911 39.97 7.59 70.94
N ASN A 912 38.81 7.39 70.30
CA ASN A 912 37.51 7.42 70.98
C ASN A 912 37.36 6.30 72.02
N LYS A 913 37.89 5.09 71.77
CA LYS A 913 37.91 4.01 72.77
C LYS A 913 38.75 4.39 73.99
N HIS A 914 39.91 5.01 73.78
CA HIS A 914 40.77 5.47 74.86
C HIS A 914 40.12 6.61 75.67
N ILE A 915 39.45 7.56 75.00
CA ILE A 915 38.66 8.62 75.65
C ILE A 915 37.49 8.03 76.45
N ILE A 916 36.83 6.97 75.95
CA ILE A 916 35.80 6.25 76.73
C ILE A 916 36.43 5.63 77.98
N GLU A 917 37.56 4.93 77.86
CA GLU A 917 38.29 4.34 78.99
C GLU A 917 38.68 5.39 80.05
N GLU A 918 39.22 6.55 79.65
CA GLU A 918 39.48 7.68 80.56
C GLU A 918 38.20 8.22 81.22
N ILE A 919 37.08 8.28 80.50
CA ILE A 919 35.78 8.71 81.05
C ILE A 919 35.22 7.69 82.04
N GLU A 920 35.45 6.39 81.82
CA GLU A 920 35.09 5.32 82.75
C GLU A 920 35.95 5.38 84.02
N GLU A 921 37.27 5.51 83.91
CA GLU A 921 38.15 5.71 85.07
C GLU A 921 37.76 6.97 85.87
N LEU A 922 37.47 8.09 85.19
CA LEU A 922 37.03 9.33 85.83
C LEU A 922 35.62 9.23 86.42
N ARG A 923 34.74 8.37 85.90
CA ARG A 923 33.43 8.07 86.50
C ARG A 923 33.61 7.24 87.77
N ASP A 924 34.44 6.21 87.72
CA ASP A 924 34.63 5.29 88.84
C ASP A 924 35.34 6.01 90.01
N VAL A 925 36.31 6.88 89.73
CA VAL A 925 36.90 7.82 90.72
C VAL A 925 35.87 8.80 91.29
N ARG A 926 34.89 9.27 90.51
CA ARG A 926 33.77 10.09 91.02
C ARG A 926 32.82 9.26 91.89
N GLU A 927 32.62 7.99 91.58
CA GLU A 927 31.78 7.10 92.39
C GLU A 927 32.47 6.72 93.71
N GLU A 928 33.79 6.50 93.71
CA GLU A 928 34.57 6.39 94.95
C GLU A 928 34.50 7.67 95.79
N LYS A 929 34.66 8.84 95.16
CA LYS A 929 34.48 10.13 95.84
C LYS A 929 33.08 10.26 96.45
N ALA A 930 32.03 9.87 95.72
CA ALA A 930 30.66 9.88 96.22
C ALA A 930 30.47 8.90 97.39
N LYS A 931 31.05 7.69 97.33
CA LYS A 931 31.06 6.71 98.44
C LYS A 931 31.81 7.25 99.67
N ILE A 932 32.87 8.02 99.48
CA ILE A 932 33.62 8.69 100.57
C ILE A 932 32.78 9.83 101.18
N GLU A 933 32.14 10.66 100.35
CA GLU A 933 31.23 11.72 100.80
C GLU A 933 30.00 11.15 101.53
N GLU A 934 29.45 10.03 101.06
CA GLU A 934 28.34 9.34 101.73
C GLU A 934 28.78 8.71 103.06
N ARG A 935 29.95 8.06 103.11
CA ARG A 935 30.55 7.60 104.39
C ARG A 935 30.78 8.76 105.35
N TYR A 936 31.19 9.92 104.86
CA TYR A 936 31.37 11.13 105.68
C TYR A 936 30.02 11.67 106.19
N VAL A 937 28.96 11.65 105.38
CA VAL A 937 27.60 11.99 105.82
C VAL A 937 27.06 10.98 106.84
N ARG A 938 27.29 9.67 106.66
CA ARG A 938 26.95 8.63 107.65
C ARG A 938 27.75 8.78 108.95
N LEU A 939 29.02 9.21 108.87
CA LEU A 939 29.82 9.57 110.04
C LEU A 939 29.29 10.84 110.73
N GLN A 940 28.81 11.84 109.99
CA GLN A 940 28.14 12.99 110.58
C GLN A 940 26.78 12.64 111.21
N SER A 941 26.01 11.70 110.63
CA SER A 941 24.73 11.27 111.21
C SER A 941 24.91 10.37 112.43
N THR A 942 25.95 9.52 112.46
CA THR A 942 26.30 8.73 113.66
C THR A 942 26.94 9.60 114.75
N LEU A 943 27.76 10.60 114.41
CA LEU A 943 28.21 11.62 115.38
C LEU A 943 27.04 12.42 115.96
N LYS A 944 26.03 12.75 115.14
CA LYS A 944 24.77 13.34 115.65
C LYS A 944 24.00 12.36 116.53
N SER A 945 23.77 11.12 116.10
CA SER A 945 23.07 10.10 116.93
C SER A 945 23.76 9.90 118.28
N LEU A 946 25.09 9.81 118.31
CA LEU A 946 25.86 9.71 119.56
C LEU A 946 25.76 10.99 120.39
N GLN A 947 25.71 12.17 119.78
CA GLN A 947 25.48 13.44 120.48
C GLN A 947 24.03 13.53 121.03
N ASP A 948 23.05 13.02 120.29
CA ASP A 948 21.63 12.96 120.68
C ASP A 948 21.40 11.90 121.77
N GLU A 949 22.09 10.75 121.72
CA GLU A 949 22.17 9.74 122.77
C GLU A 949 22.83 10.30 124.04
N ILE A 950 23.92 11.07 123.90
CA ILE A 950 24.57 11.76 125.01
C ILE A 950 23.64 12.81 125.64
N THR A 951 22.82 13.53 124.87
CA THR A 951 21.84 14.48 125.44
C THR A 951 20.62 13.78 126.06
N SER A 952 20.17 12.65 125.52
CA SER A 952 18.99 11.91 126.00
C SER A 952 19.27 10.93 127.15
N ALA A 953 20.50 10.45 127.31
CA ALA A 953 20.92 9.65 128.46
C ALA A 953 21.13 10.47 129.76
N ASN A 954 21.05 11.80 129.69
CA ASN A 954 21.37 12.70 130.81
C ASN A 954 20.13 13.25 131.52
N PHE A 955 19.64 12.53 132.55
CA PHE A 955 18.88 13.18 133.64
C PHE A 955 19.15 12.65 135.06
N ALA A 956 20.39 12.29 135.36
CA ALA A 956 20.92 12.29 136.74
C ALA A 956 22.48 12.31 136.78
N GLY A 957 23.07 13.31 137.46
CA GLY A 957 24.35 13.11 138.15
C GLY A 957 25.67 13.47 137.43
N GLU A 958 25.87 14.77 137.14
CA GLU A 958 27.12 15.52 137.42
C GLU A 958 28.49 15.12 136.80
N LYS A 959 28.67 13.97 136.12
CA LYS A 959 30.00 13.56 135.59
C LYS A 959 30.30 13.86 134.12
N LEU A 960 29.33 14.34 133.32
CA LEU A 960 29.60 14.73 131.93
C LEU A 960 30.09 16.19 131.76
N MET A 961 29.61 17.09 132.62
CA MET A 961 29.90 18.54 132.58
C MET A 961 31.37 18.92 132.88
N GLU A 962 32.22 17.95 133.20
CA GLU A 962 33.67 18.13 133.40
C GLU A 962 34.49 17.74 132.17
N LEU A 963 34.00 16.82 131.33
CA LEU A 963 34.59 16.49 130.03
C LEU A 963 34.24 17.51 128.95
N GLU A 964 32.99 18.00 128.93
CA GLU A 964 32.59 19.03 127.96
C GLU A 964 33.29 20.38 128.19
N ARG A 965 33.68 20.69 129.44
CA ARG A 965 34.53 21.87 129.74
C ARG A 965 35.93 21.73 129.15
N ASN A 966 36.50 20.53 129.12
CA ASN A 966 37.83 20.29 128.55
C ASN A 966 37.80 20.26 127.01
N MET A 967 36.80 19.65 126.38
CA MET A 967 36.67 19.63 124.92
C MET A 967 36.44 21.02 124.30
N ASN A 968 35.70 21.90 124.99
CA ASN A 968 35.45 23.26 124.48
C ASN A 968 36.68 24.19 124.49
N ASN A 969 37.78 23.84 125.18
CA ASN A 969 38.99 24.67 125.23
C ASN A 969 39.90 24.55 123.99
N LEU A 970 39.68 23.58 123.10
CA LEU A 970 40.41 23.45 121.83
C LEU A 970 39.70 24.12 120.64
N ARG A 971 38.52 24.72 120.82
CA ARG A 971 37.74 25.33 119.74
C ARG A 971 37.86 26.86 119.66
N LYS A 972 39.10 27.37 119.65
CA LYS A 972 39.43 28.80 119.47
C LYS A 972 40.58 29.01 118.47
N SER A 973 40.56 30.18 117.82
CA SER A 973 41.57 30.77 116.91
C SER A 973 41.35 30.54 115.39
N PRO A 974 41.74 31.51 114.53
CA PRO A 974 41.06 31.76 113.24
C PRO A 974 41.90 31.46 111.97
N PRO A 975 41.30 31.48 110.77
CA PRO A 975 41.97 31.08 109.52
C PRO A 975 42.98 32.11 109.01
N LYS A 976 44.14 31.63 108.51
CA LYS A 976 45.11 32.44 107.74
C LYS A 976 45.72 31.71 106.54
N LYS A 977 46.23 32.52 105.60
CA LYS A 977 46.58 32.25 104.20
C LYS A 977 47.82 31.35 104.00
N LYS A 978 47.92 30.79 102.78
CA LYS A 978 49.11 30.39 101.97
C LYS A 978 50.45 31.07 102.40
N PRO A 979 51.68 30.49 102.21
CA PRO A 979 52.13 29.97 100.89
C PRO A 979 53.31 28.94 100.77
N VAL A 980 53.54 28.43 99.55
CA VAL A 980 54.82 28.25 98.78
C VAL A 980 56.03 27.39 99.29
N ASN A 981 56.37 26.39 98.45
CA ASN A 981 57.68 25.77 98.06
C ASN A 981 58.74 25.18 99.05
N GLY A 982 59.15 23.93 98.75
CA GLY A 982 60.57 23.50 98.66
C GLY A 982 61.16 22.66 99.82
N ILE A 983 62.32 21.98 99.70
CA ILE A 983 63.04 21.41 98.51
C ILE A 983 64.17 20.45 98.97
N LEU A 984 64.37 19.27 98.32
CA LEU A 984 65.52 18.33 98.50
C LEU A 984 65.67 17.73 99.94
N LYS A 985 66.50 16.72 100.30
CA LYS A 985 67.51 15.76 99.73
C LYS A 985 67.68 14.60 100.77
N ASN A 986 68.42 13.48 100.68
CA ASN A 986 69.36 12.79 99.77
C ASN A 986 69.50 11.29 100.24
N GLY A 987 70.00 10.33 99.43
CA GLY A 987 70.36 9.00 99.98
C GLY A 987 70.64 7.83 99.00
N ARG A 988 71.93 7.58 98.68
CA ARG A 988 72.49 6.47 97.86
C ARG A 988 71.85 5.08 98.11
N SER A 989 71.64 4.19 97.13
CA SER A 989 72.57 3.70 96.07
C SER A 989 71.78 3.10 94.86
N ARG A 990 72.31 2.41 93.82
CA ARG A 990 73.67 1.92 93.43
C ARG A 990 73.80 1.82 91.87
N SER A 991 74.83 1.10 91.40
CA SER A 991 75.24 0.76 90.01
C SER A 991 74.29 -0.21 89.25
N LYS A 992 74.28 -0.33 87.91
CA LYS A 992 75.34 -0.13 86.88
C LYS A 992 74.81 0.42 85.53
N SER A 993 75.72 1.01 84.74
CA SER A 993 75.69 1.13 83.26
C SER A 993 76.87 0.29 82.69
N PRO A 994 77.08 0.05 81.36
CA PRO A 994 77.05 0.99 80.22
C PRO A 994 76.22 0.48 79.00
N GLY A 995 76.08 1.19 77.87
CA GLY A 995 76.46 2.57 77.51
C GLY A 995 76.77 2.76 76.00
N ARG A 996 77.31 3.93 75.65
CA ARG A 996 77.58 4.47 74.28
C ARG A 996 76.37 5.05 73.54
N SER A 997 76.68 5.90 72.56
CA SER A 997 75.79 6.91 71.94
C SER A 997 76.22 7.10 70.45
N PRO A 998 75.88 8.20 69.74
CA PRO A 998 74.88 8.17 68.69
C PRO A 998 75.49 8.29 67.28
N ARG A 999 74.65 8.23 66.23
CA ARG A 999 74.92 8.95 64.98
C ARG A 999 73.66 9.25 64.17
N SER A 1000 73.51 10.50 63.79
CA SER A 1000 72.64 10.96 62.72
C SER A 1000 73.27 10.69 61.35
N ARG A 1001 72.45 10.60 60.29
CA ARG A 1001 72.82 10.98 58.92
C ARG A 1001 71.59 11.41 58.11
N SER A 1002 71.87 12.17 57.05
CA SER A 1002 70.94 12.98 56.27
C SER A 1002 70.34 12.20 55.06
N PRO A 1003 69.38 12.77 54.30
CA PRO A 1003 68.56 12.04 53.32
C PRO A 1003 69.11 12.10 51.87
N MET A 1004 68.23 11.75 50.91
CA MET A 1004 68.42 11.64 49.44
C MET A 1004 69.08 10.34 48.95
N CYS A 1005 68.29 9.46 48.32
CA CYS A 1005 67.80 9.70 46.95
C CYS A 1005 66.28 9.64 46.93
#